data_AF-K5ZWD4-F1
#
_entry.id   AF-K5ZWD4-F1
#
_cell.length_a   1.000
_cell.length_b   1.000
_cell.length_c   1.000
_cell.angle_alpha   90.00
_cell.angle_beta   90.00
_cell.angle_gamma   90.00
#
_symmetry.space_group_name_H-M   'P 1'
#
loop_
_entity.id
_entity.type
_entity.pdbx_description
1 polymer ?
#
loop_
_entity_poly.entity_id
_entity_poly.type
_entity_poly.pdbx_seq_one_letter_code
_entity_poly.pdbx_strand_id
1 'polypeptide(L)'
;MKTLVIKQTLLTCLLFLSCTGLQAQERIVEQPAFDAWSSTTLEIDKIALSDTATVFYIDAYFRPKYWIQVVKETTLRADGKTYPIKAGDGITLSEKFWMPESGEASFRLIFPPLPKGTKTVDFIEGDEEGAFKIWNIHLDGSPANSSLAGKKNPAETPVLEKPEFKNGTAVLKGHIADYKPEMNLKGRAWNFNLLNGSTEEYNITVQPDGNFTLEVPLYYPTGLNIVSNFMNGLIYLKPGETTSVEINMPEICRSQSKKQKNKPSLGEKYYFTGALAALNNECSNSSLRFVSVSPKSQEDYMQMFSDISTMNADQFKAYWMDRYQKEKAVLDSHTELSDAYRTLLHNSLKKDLAEQLLGISGMTEYAYRTVNQIPRDSVIPKDKKVIPTIEYYDFIPELVSNDPYLLYDGSFTYLISYLQYTNFTGEDRAAGEKAPDNTADLIKVMGTDNGILFDLLAAQRLSKPIKEFRPLSDEELAQAGKISPVIQEALTLMNNKVKQTIEENKKKSGYTVNRVNIADIPAEELFNAITTPYRGKVVFVDFWATWCGPCKAAMRASEPVKKDFVGKDIVFLYLAGENSPKGTWEQMIPDIKGEHYRMTDAQWTYICNKFGVQGVPSYMIISKDGTPTHFQVGFMGPDKMKEMLMKELDK
;
A
#
# COMPACT_ATOMS: atom_id res chain seq x y z
N MET A 1 11.81 -95.83 26.65
CA MET A 1 10.38 -95.66 26.33
C MET A 1 10.06 -94.17 26.45
N LYS A 2 9.55 -93.56 25.37
CA LYS A 2 9.04 -92.17 25.25
C LYS A 2 10.03 -90.99 25.32
N THR A 3 10.62 -90.65 24.16
CA THR A 3 10.98 -89.26 23.81
C THR A 3 11.06 -89.12 22.29
N LEU A 4 9.95 -88.81 21.62
CA LEU A 4 9.93 -88.58 20.17
C LEU A 4 8.75 -87.68 19.74
N VAL A 5 8.76 -86.39 20.12
CA VAL A 5 8.06 -85.32 19.36
C VAL A 5 8.75 -83.97 19.61
N ILE A 6 10.02 -83.82 19.20
CA ILE A 6 10.67 -82.50 19.07
C ILE A 6 11.53 -82.54 17.81
N LYS A 7 10.90 -82.54 16.63
CA LYS A 7 11.63 -82.41 15.35
C LYS A 7 10.77 -81.88 14.19
N GLN A 8 9.72 -81.10 14.48
CA GLN A 8 8.89 -80.46 13.44
C GLN A 8 8.64 -78.95 13.64
N THR A 9 9.28 -78.30 14.63
CA THR A 9 9.06 -76.87 14.91
C THR A 9 10.26 -75.98 14.56
N LEU A 10 11.33 -76.53 13.96
CA LEU A 10 12.53 -75.75 13.63
C LEU A 10 12.69 -75.40 12.14
N LEU A 11 11.79 -75.86 11.27
CA LEU A 11 11.87 -75.58 9.82
C LEU A 11 10.81 -74.57 9.34
N THR A 12 9.86 -74.20 10.20
CA THR A 12 8.86 -73.16 9.89
C THR A 12 9.29 -71.76 10.35
N CYS A 13 10.36 -71.62 11.13
CA CYS A 13 10.88 -70.33 11.59
C CYS A 13 11.99 -69.72 10.69
N LEU A 14 12.39 -70.41 9.60
CA LEU A 14 13.38 -69.87 8.65
C LEU A 14 12.78 -69.39 7.31
N LEU A 15 11.45 -69.43 7.14
CA LEU A 15 10.76 -68.92 5.96
C LEU A 15 10.00 -67.60 6.18
N PHE A 16 10.15 -66.98 7.36
CA PHE A 16 9.61 -65.65 7.67
C PHE A 16 10.68 -64.55 7.80
N LEU A 17 11.91 -64.81 7.33
CA LEU A 17 13.01 -63.84 7.32
C LEU A 17 13.45 -63.43 5.90
N SER A 18 12.65 -63.76 4.88
CA SER A 18 12.86 -63.33 3.49
C SER A 18 11.66 -62.58 2.92
N CYS A 19 10.98 -61.78 3.74
CA CYS A 19 10.34 -60.57 3.23
C CYS A 19 11.37 -59.46 3.44
N THR A 20 12.31 -59.35 2.50
CA THR A 20 12.99 -58.08 2.27
C THR A 20 11.93 -57.01 2.24
N GLY A 21 11.94 -56.11 3.23
CA GLY A 21 11.17 -54.89 3.12
C GLY A 21 11.56 -54.24 1.80
N LEU A 22 10.66 -54.24 0.82
CA LEU A 22 10.66 -53.15 -0.13
C LEU A 22 10.32 -51.92 0.71
N GLN A 23 11.34 -51.34 1.34
CA GLN A 23 11.29 -49.96 1.75
C GLN A 23 11.06 -49.21 0.45
N ALA A 24 9.83 -48.74 0.23
CA ALA A 24 9.51 -47.92 -0.94
C ALA A 24 10.59 -46.84 -1.00
N GLN A 25 11.32 -46.78 -2.12
CA GLN A 25 12.49 -45.93 -2.25
C GLN A 25 12.01 -44.47 -2.26
N GLU A 26 11.90 -43.90 -1.06
CA GLU A 26 11.46 -42.53 -0.84
C GLU A 26 12.57 -41.60 -1.32
N ARG A 27 12.29 -40.84 -2.38
CA ARG A 27 13.21 -39.81 -2.86
C ARG A 27 12.91 -38.53 -2.12
N ILE A 28 13.88 -38.05 -1.35
CA ILE A 28 13.80 -36.76 -0.66
C ILE A 28 14.50 -35.69 -1.49
N VAL A 29 13.83 -34.56 -1.67
CA VAL A 29 14.39 -33.33 -2.24
C VAL A 29 14.47 -32.30 -1.12
N GLU A 30 15.67 -32.07 -0.60
CA GLU A 30 15.93 -31.11 0.46
C GLU A 30 15.97 -29.68 -0.11
N GLN A 31 15.26 -28.76 0.53
CA GLN A 31 15.19 -27.32 0.21
C GLN A 31 15.15 -27.04 -1.30
N PRO A 32 14.16 -27.59 -2.03
CA PRO A 32 14.12 -27.52 -3.49
C PRO A 32 14.16 -26.06 -3.94
N ALA A 33 14.90 -25.78 -5.02
CA ALA A 33 14.85 -24.48 -5.65
C ALA A 33 13.51 -24.26 -6.34
N PHE A 34 13.17 -23.01 -6.61
CA PHE A 34 11.96 -22.60 -7.33
C PHE A 34 12.21 -21.29 -8.06
N ASP A 35 11.47 -21.04 -9.15
CA ASP A 35 11.72 -19.88 -10.01
C ASP A 35 10.92 -18.64 -9.59
N ALA A 36 9.74 -18.82 -9.01
CA ALA A 36 8.92 -17.69 -8.57
C ALA A 36 7.95 -18.08 -7.45
N TRP A 37 7.47 -17.09 -6.71
CA TRP A 37 6.40 -17.26 -5.71
C TRP A 37 5.50 -16.03 -5.59
N SER A 38 4.29 -16.20 -5.04
CA SER A 38 3.35 -15.09 -4.80
C SER A 38 3.50 -14.46 -3.42
N SER A 39 4.15 -15.15 -2.47
CA SER A 39 4.30 -14.73 -1.08
C SER A 39 5.52 -15.38 -0.44
N THR A 40 6.07 -14.73 0.59
CA THR A 40 7.16 -15.23 1.44
C THR A 40 6.66 -16.03 2.65
N THR A 41 5.34 -16.27 2.74
CA THR A 41 4.71 -16.90 3.92
C THR A 41 5.01 -18.39 4.06
N LEU A 42 5.06 -19.15 2.96
CA LEU A 42 5.28 -20.59 2.99
C LEU A 42 6.61 -20.93 2.29
N GLU A 43 7.50 -21.62 3.01
CA GLU A 43 8.73 -22.17 2.44
C GLU A 43 8.73 -23.70 2.51
N ILE A 44 9.32 -24.33 1.49
CA ILE A 44 9.42 -25.79 1.41
C ILE A 44 10.74 -26.22 2.05
N ASP A 45 10.65 -26.91 3.18
CA ASP A 45 11.81 -27.51 3.82
C ASP A 45 12.33 -28.70 3.03
N LYS A 46 11.43 -29.62 2.67
CA LYS A 46 11.73 -30.75 1.79
C LYS A 46 10.48 -31.33 1.16
N ILE A 47 10.69 -32.13 0.11
CA ILE A 47 9.63 -32.90 -0.56
C ILE A 47 10.00 -34.37 -0.55
N ALA A 48 9.11 -35.20 -0.02
CA ALA A 48 9.21 -36.64 -0.11
C ALA A 48 8.35 -37.18 -1.26
N LEU A 49 8.98 -37.90 -2.17
CA LEU A 49 8.35 -38.53 -3.33
C LEU A 49 8.36 -40.05 -3.15
N SER A 50 7.19 -40.66 -3.17
CA SER A 50 7.01 -42.12 -3.10
C SER A 50 5.98 -42.60 -4.11
N ASP A 51 5.86 -43.92 -4.27
CA ASP A 51 4.84 -44.53 -5.14
C ASP A 51 3.41 -44.37 -4.58
N THR A 52 3.24 -43.86 -3.34
CA THR A 52 1.92 -43.77 -2.67
C THR A 52 1.46 -42.33 -2.43
N ALA A 53 2.39 -41.39 -2.28
CA ALA A 53 2.12 -40.00 -1.99
C ALA A 53 3.31 -39.10 -2.33
N THR A 54 3.01 -37.83 -2.53
CA THR A 54 3.96 -36.72 -2.53
C THR A 54 3.70 -35.88 -1.29
N VAL A 55 4.71 -35.70 -0.43
CA VAL A 55 4.57 -35.00 0.86
C VAL A 55 5.48 -33.78 0.89
N PHE A 56 4.89 -32.61 1.05
CA PHE A 56 5.58 -31.35 1.22
C PHE A 56 5.72 -31.06 2.71
N TYR A 57 6.94 -30.82 3.18
CA TYR A 57 7.22 -30.33 4.52
C TYR A 57 7.36 -28.81 4.41
N ILE A 58 6.46 -28.09 5.07
CA ILE A 58 6.32 -26.64 4.96
C ILE A 58 6.74 -26.00 6.26
N ASP A 59 7.55 -24.95 6.16
CA ASP A 59 7.76 -23.97 7.22
C ASP A 59 7.01 -22.69 6.86
N ALA A 60 6.10 -22.28 7.72
CA ALA A 60 5.33 -21.06 7.58
C ALA A 60 5.91 -19.94 8.44
N TYR A 61 6.01 -18.75 7.86
CA TYR A 61 6.48 -17.53 8.51
C TYR A 61 5.44 -16.43 8.34
N PHE A 62 4.83 -16.01 9.44
CA PHE A 62 3.84 -14.95 9.40
C PHE A 62 3.75 -14.22 10.73
N ARG A 63 2.97 -13.12 10.78
CA ARG A 63 2.89 -12.28 11.97
C ARG A 63 2.39 -13.11 13.17
N PRO A 64 3.04 -13.00 14.36
CA PRO A 64 2.55 -13.66 15.57
C PRO A 64 1.07 -13.34 15.83
N LYS A 65 0.27 -14.34 16.22
CA LYS A 65 -1.18 -14.23 16.48
C LYS A 65 -2.05 -13.83 15.29
N TYR A 66 -1.49 -13.72 14.09
CA TYR A 66 -2.30 -13.69 12.86
C TYR A 66 -2.53 -15.12 12.38
N TRP A 67 -3.45 -15.30 11.43
CA TRP A 67 -3.75 -16.62 10.88
C TRP A 67 -3.23 -16.77 9.46
N ILE A 68 -2.90 -18.01 9.12
CA ILE A 68 -2.74 -18.50 7.74
C ILE A 68 -3.83 -19.56 7.49
N GLN A 69 -4.03 -19.91 6.23
CA GLN A 69 -4.95 -20.98 5.83
C GLN A 69 -4.33 -21.69 4.62
N VAL A 70 -4.59 -22.99 4.48
CA VAL A 70 -4.36 -23.72 3.23
C VAL A 70 -5.70 -24.31 2.82
N VAL A 71 -6.26 -23.86 1.69
CA VAL A 71 -7.61 -24.28 1.27
C VAL A 71 -7.59 -25.68 0.64
N LYS A 72 -8.71 -26.40 0.72
CA LYS A 72 -8.87 -27.75 0.12
C LYS A 72 -8.77 -27.76 -1.41
N GLU A 73 -8.91 -26.60 -2.05
CA GLU A 73 -8.72 -26.38 -3.49
C GLU A 73 -7.24 -26.37 -3.89
N THR A 74 -6.30 -26.42 -2.93
CA THR A 74 -4.86 -26.47 -3.20
C THR A 74 -4.50 -27.66 -4.09
N THR A 75 -3.69 -27.40 -5.10
CA THR A 75 -3.25 -28.40 -6.09
C THR A 75 -1.76 -28.32 -6.36
N LEU A 76 -1.19 -29.45 -6.78
CA LEU A 76 0.06 -29.47 -7.53
C LEU A 76 -0.26 -29.51 -9.03
N ARG A 77 0.48 -28.77 -9.85
CA ARG A 77 0.39 -28.84 -11.31
C ARG A 77 1.74 -29.27 -11.90
N ALA A 78 1.74 -30.38 -12.64
CA ALA A 78 2.94 -30.92 -13.30
C ALA A 78 2.55 -31.68 -14.57
N ASP A 79 3.34 -31.51 -15.65
CA ASP A 79 3.17 -32.22 -16.93
C ASP A 79 1.72 -32.13 -17.49
N GLY A 80 1.09 -30.95 -17.36
CA GLY A 80 -0.28 -30.69 -17.81
C GLY A 80 -1.38 -31.36 -16.97
N LYS A 81 -1.03 -31.97 -15.84
CA LYS A 81 -1.97 -32.62 -14.91
C LYS A 81 -2.04 -31.87 -13.58
N THR A 82 -3.19 -32.00 -12.93
CA THR A 82 -3.47 -31.41 -11.62
C THR A 82 -3.65 -32.50 -10.58
N TYR A 83 -3.03 -32.34 -9.41
CA TYR A 83 -3.05 -33.29 -8.31
C TYR A 83 -3.59 -32.57 -7.07
N PRO A 84 -4.87 -32.79 -6.70
CA PRO A 84 -5.48 -32.09 -5.58
C PRO A 84 -4.89 -32.54 -4.24
N ILE A 85 -4.80 -31.63 -3.28
CA ILE A 85 -4.39 -31.94 -1.92
C ILE A 85 -5.32 -33.00 -1.30
N LYS A 86 -4.74 -33.96 -0.57
CA LYS A 86 -5.49 -35.00 0.15
C LYS A 86 -5.72 -34.63 1.61
N ALA A 87 -4.68 -34.12 2.27
CA ALA A 87 -4.70 -33.80 3.68
C ALA A 87 -3.59 -32.82 4.05
N GLY A 88 -3.81 -32.09 5.14
CA GLY A 88 -2.76 -31.44 5.92
C GLY A 88 -2.50 -32.23 7.19
N ASP A 89 -1.27 -32.16 7.70
CA ASP A 89 -0.88 -32.77 8.97
C ASP A 89 -0.06 -31.75 9.77
N GLY A 90 -0.56 -31.37 10.93
CA GLY A 90 -0.18 -30.14 11.64
C GLY A 90 -0.96 -28.90 11.17
N ILE A 91 -1.82 -29.03 10.15
CA ILE A 91 -2.76 -27.99 9.70
C ILE A 91 -4.06 -28.62 9.21
N THR A 92 -5.21 -28.05 9.60
CA THR A 92 -6.53 -28.45 9.08
C THR A 92 -6.85 -27.63 7.83
N LEU A 93 -7.17 -28.30 6.72
CA LEU A 93 -7.47 -27.63 5.45
C LEU A 93 -8.75 -26.79 5.55
N SER A 94 -8.73 -25.61 4.91
CA SER A 94 -9.83 -24.64 4.91
C SER A 94 -10.24 -24.14 6.30
N GLU A 95 -9.41 -24.31 7.33
CA GLU A 95 -9.57 -23.69 8.64
C GLU A 95 -8.46 -22.66 8.92
N LYS A 96 -8.74 -21.68 9.77
CA LYS A 96 -7.74 -20.69 10.19
C LYS A 96 -6.73 -21.33 11.13
N PHE A 97 -5.47 -21.35 10.72
CA PHE A 97 -4.34 -21.73 11.55
C PHE A 97 -3.72 -20.48 12.17
N TRP A 98 -3.88 -20.28 13.47
CA TRP A 98 -3.34 -19.12 14.18
C TRP A 98 -1.86 -19.33 14.51
N MET A 99 -1.02 -18.39 14.09
CA MET A 99 0.42 -18.46 14.27
C MET A 99 0.83 -18.32 15.73
N PRO A 100 1.83 -19.10 16.19
CA PRO A 100 2.36 -18.99 17.54
C PRO A 100 3.08 -17.65 17.76
N GLU A 101 3.49 -17.39 19.01
CA GLU A 101 4.23 -16.17 19.40
C GLU A 101 5.55 -15.99 18.62
N SER A 102 6.17 -17.10 18.17
CA SER A 102 7.35 -17.06 17.32
C SER A 102 7.07 -16.51 15.92
N GLY A 103 5.81 -16.57 15.46
CA GLY A 103 5.46 -16.33 14.06
C GLY A 103 5.91 -17.44 13.10
N GLU A 104 6.37 -18.58 13.64
CA GLU A 104 6.90 -19.71 12.84
C GLU A 104 6.17 -21.01 13.19
N ALA A 105 5.76 -21.78 12.19
CA ALA A 105 5.11 -23.09 12.37
C ALA A 105 5.51 -24.05 11.25
N SER A 106 5.52 -25.35 11.54
CA SER A 106 5.83 -26.39 10.54
C SER A 106 4.71 -27.40 10.44
N PHE A 107 4.36 -27.81 9.23
CA PHE A 107 3.32 -28.79 8.95
C PHE A 107 3.62 -29.52 7.63
N ARG A 108 2.81 -30.54 7.32
CA ARG A 108 2.93 -31.32 6.09
C ARG A 108 1.68 -31.18 5.23
N LEU A 109 1.87 -31.10 3.92
CA LEU A 109 0.80 -31.15 2.93
C LEU A 109 0.97 -32.41 2.08
N ILE A 110 -0.09 -33.21 1.99
CA ILE A 110 -0.05 -34.56 1.41
C ILE A 110 -0.85 -34.55 0.11
N PHE A 111 -0.22 -34.98 -0.98
CA PHE A 111 -0.78 -35.03 -2.32
C PHE A 111 -0.74 -36.46 -2.89
N PRO A 112 -1.50 -36.77 -3.96
CA PRO A 112 -1.28 -37.98 -4.76
C PRO A 112 0.18 -38.07 -5.26
N PRO A 113 0.68 -39.29 -5.52
CA PRO A 113 2.03 -39.45 -6.03
C PRO A 113 2.16 -38.80 -7.42
N LEU A 114 3.22 -38.01 -7.60
CA LEU A 114 3.61 -37.49 -8.91
C LEU A 114 4.21 -38.62 -9.79
N PRO A 115 4.09 -38.54 -11.12
CA PRO A 115 4.73 -39.47 -12.04
C PRO A 115 6.24 -39.61 -11.80
N LYS A 116 6.79 -40.82 -11.97
CA LYS A 116 8.24 -41.03 -11.93
C LYS A 116 8.90 -40.20 -13.04
N GLY A 117 9.87 -39.36 -12.65
CA GLY A 117 10.61 -38.51 -13.58
C GLY A 117 10.09 -37.08 -13.73
N THR A 118 9.01 -36.69 -13.04
CA THR A 118 8.60 -35.29 -12.96
C THR A 118 9.76 -34.44 -12.42
N LYS A 119 10.18 -33.44 -13.21
CA LYS A 119 11.34 -32.58 -12.90
C LYS A 119 10.95 -31.33 -12.13
N THR A 120 9.82 -30.74 -12.49
CA THR A 120 9.29 -29.53 -11.85
C THR A 120 7.82 -29.69 -11.52
N VAL A 121 7.37 -28.95 -10.52
CA VAL A 121 5.97 -28.91 -10.10
C VAL A 121 5.60 -27.51 -9.62
N ASP A 122 4.41 -27.04 -9.95
CA ASP A 122 3.85 -25.82 -9.38
C ASP A 122 2.97 -26.18 -8.16
N PHE A 123 3.07 -25.40 -7.10
CA PHE A 123 2.14 -25.42 -5.97
C PHE A 123 1.15 -24.26 -6.15
N ILE A 124 -0.15 -24.56 -6.22
CA ILE A 124 -1.20 -23.56 -6.47
C ILE A 124 -2.33 -23.74 -5.45
N GLU A 125 -2.45 -22.83 -4.49
CA GLU A 125 -3.53 -22.83 -3.51
C GLU A 125 -4.90 -22.50 -4.13
N GLY A 126 -4.94 -21.48 -4.99
CA GLY A 126 -6.15 -20.94 -5.61
C GLY A 126 -5.81 -19.91 -6.67
N ASP A 127 -6.78 -19.41 -7.42
CA ASP A 127 -6.54 -18.42 -8.50
C ASP A 127 -6.84 -16.98 -8.06
N GLU A 128 -7.41 -16.80 -6.87
CA GLU A 128 -7.71 -15.53 -6.23
C GLU A 128 -6.47 -14.72 -5.83
N GLU A 129 -6.68 -13.41 -5.65
CA GLU A 129 -5.64 -12.49 -5.19
C GLU A 129 -5.25 -12.82 -3.74
N GLY A 130 -3.94 -12.99 -3.50
CA GLY A 130 -3.40 -13.38 -2.19
C GLY A 130 -3.20 -14.88 -1.99
N ALA A 131 -3.68 -15.74 -2.90
CA ALA A 131 -3.44 -17.18 -2.83
C ALA A 131 -1.95 -17.54 -2.91
N PHE A 132 -1.53 -18.52 -2.11
CA PHE A 132 -0.16 -19.03 -2.09
C PHE A 132 0.16 -19.81 -3.36
N LYS A 133 1.17 -19.36 -4.09
CA LYS A 133 1.65 -19.96 -5.33
C LYS A 133 3.16 -20.03 -5.32
N ILE A 134 3.71 -21.16 -5.73
CA ILE A 134 5.15 -21.35 -5.97
C ILE A 134 5.28 -22.05 -7.32
N TRP A 135 6.00 -21.44 -8.24
CA TRP A 135 6.15 -21.93 -9.61
C TRP A 135 7.52 -22.57 -9.83
N ASN A 136 7.53 -23.61 -10.64
CA ASN A 136 8.68 -24.40 -11.04
C ASN A 136 9.51 -24.89 -9.84
N ILE A 137 8.91 -25.59 -8.89
CA ILE A 137 9.68 -26.23 -7.81
C ILE A 137 10.50 -27.38 -8.39
N HIS A 138 11.82 -27.32 -8.28
CA HIS A 138 12.76 -28.27 -8.89
C HIS A 138 12.86 -29.55 -8.05
N LEU A 139 12.20 -30.62 -8.52
CA LEU A 139 12.22 -31.95 -7.91
C LEU A 139 13.45 -32.77 -8.30
N ASP A 140 14.18 -32.34 -9.33
CA ASP A 140 15.40 -33.00 -9.78
C ASP A 140 16.66 -32.55 -9.02
N GLY A 141 16.54 -31.55 -8.15
CA GLY A 141 17.63 -30.95 -7.39
C GLY A 141 18.44 -29.90 -8.17
N SER A 142 18.02 -29.57 -9.39
CA SER A 142 18.63 -28.47 -10.15
C SER A 142 18.37 -27.12 -9.45
N PRO A 143 19.28 -26.13 -9.62
CA PRO A 143 19.07 -24.78 -9.12
C PRO A 143 17.90 -24.11 -9.87
N ALA A 144 17.38 -23.02 -9.28
CA ALA A 144 16.44 -22.14 -9.96
C ALA A 144 17.07 -21.60 -11.25
N ASN A 145 16.24 -21.44 -12.28
CA ASN A 145 16.68 -20.99 -13.59
C ASN A 145 16.26 -19.55 -13.84
N SER A 146 17.15 -18.76 -14.44
CA SER A 146 16.85 -17.41 -14.91
C SER A 146 17.44 -17.21 -16.29
N SER A 147 16.62 -16.75 -17.23
CA SER A 147 17.07 -16.32 -18.56
C SER A 147 18.01 -15.11 -18.52
N LEU A 148 18.09 -14.41 -17.39
CA LEU A 148 19.01 -13.30 -17.14
C LEU A 148 20.28 -13.73 -16.41
N ALA A 149 20.45 -15.02 -16.10
CA ALA A 149 21.64 -15.52 -15.43
C ALA A 149 22.92 -15.14 -16.20
N GLY A 150 23.86 -14.51 -15.51
CA GLY A 150 25.12 -14.05 -16.11
C GLY A 150 25.03 -12.69 -16.82
N LYS A 151 23.83 -12.12 -17.01
CA LYS A 151 23.68 -10.73 -17.45
C LYS A 151 24.24 -9.79 -16.39
N LYS A 152 24.95 -8.76 -16.85
CA LYS A 152 25.51 -7.70 -15.99
C LYS A 152 24.93 -6.36 -16.37
N ASN A 153 24.68 -5.53 -15.36
CA ASN A 153 24.42 -4.12 -15.60
C ASN A 153 25.68 -3.43 -16.16
N PRO A 154 25.53 -2.41 -17.02
CA PRO A 154 26.64 -1.56 -17.40
C PRO A 154 27.33 -1.00 -16.14
N ALA A 155 28.67 -1.00 -16.14
CA ALA A 155 29.46 -0.39 -15.07
C ALA A 155 29.49 1.13 -15.25
N GLU A 156 28.34 1.76 -15.09
CA GLU A 156 28.14 3.21 -15.23
C GLU A 156 27.87 3.82 -13.86
N THR A 157 28.69 4.78 -13.46
CA THR A 157 28.45 5.57 -12.25
C THR A 157 27.30 6.53 -12.53
N PRO A 158 26.21 6.52 -11.75
CA PRO A 158 25.13 7.46 -11.97
C PRO A 158 25.56 8.89 -11.66
N VAL A 159 25.04 9.81 -12.47
CA VAL A 159 25.21 11.24 -12.30
C VAL A 159 23.83 11.83 -12.07
N LEU A 160 23.69 12.60 -10.99
CA LEU A 160 22.44 13.29 -10.69
C LEU A 160 22.40 14.58 -11.52
N GLU A 161 21.54 14.61 -12.53
CA GLU A 161 21.29 15.82 -13.30
C GLU A 161 20.57 16.83 -12.42
N LYS A 162 20.97 18.10 -12.47
CA LYS A 162 20.21 19.17 -11.82
C LYS A 162 18.78 19.15 -12.39
N PRO A 163 17.75 18.89 -11.58
CA PRO A 163 16.41 18.74 -12.11
C PRO A 163 15.86 20.12 -12.50
N GLU A 164 15.17 20.15 -13.63
CA GLU A 164 14.50 21.32 -14.15
C GLU A 164 13.03 21.00 -14.37
N PHE A 165 12.18 22.02 -14.25
CA PHE A 165 10.79 21.88 -14.63
C PHE A 165 10.70 21.68 -16.15
N LYS A 166 10.08 20.58 -16.56
CA LYS A 166 9.80 20.24 -17.96
C LYS A 166 8.54 19.38 -18.04
N ASN A 167 7.59 19.81 -18.86
CA ASN A 167 6.39 19.02 -19.13
C ASN A 167 6.72 17.86 -20.10
N GLY A 168 6.24 16.66 -19.80
CA GLY A 168 6.36 15.52 -20.71
C GLY A 168 5.86 14.22 -20.09
N THR A 169 5.37 13.32 -20.94
CA THR A 169 5.00 11.96 -20.51
C THR A 169 6.26 11.10 -20.42
N ALA A 170 6.60 10.66 -19.22
CA ALA A 170 7.62 9.64 -19.01
C ALA A 170 7.04 8.26 -19.28
N VAL A 171 7.85 7.37 -19.86
CA VAL A 171 7.43 6.00 -20.18
C VAL A 171 8.29 5.01 -19.40
N LEU A 172 7.68 4.18 -18.56
CA LEU A 172 8.32 3.02 -17.95
C LEU A 172 7.89 1.76 -18.70
N LYS A 173 8.84 1.09 -19.36
CA LYS A 173 8.64 -0.22 -19.97
C LYS A 173 9.27 -1.28 -19.10
N GLY A 174 8.58 -2.37 -18.82
CA GLY A 174 9.15 -3.48 -18.07
C GLY A 174 8.91 -4.82 -18.74
N HIS A 175 9.84 -5.73 -18.55
CA HIS A 175 9.75 -7.13 -18.96
C HIS A 175 10.12 -8.03 -17.79
N ILE A 176 9.20 -8.92 -17.39
CA ILE A 176 9.45 -9.93 -16.35
C ILE A 176 10.03 -11.16 -17.03
N ALA A 177 11.30 -11.45 -16.73
CA ALA A 177 11.98 -12.63 -17.25
C ALA A 177 11.29 -13.91 -16.77
N ASP A 178 11.15 -14.87 -17.68
CA ASP A 178 10.57 -16.19 -17.41
C ASP A 178 9.11 -16.14 -16.87
N TYR A 179 8.41 -15.04 -17.15
CA TYR A 179 7.01 -14.86 -16.78
C TYR A 179 6.11 -15.89 -17.47
N LYS A 180 5.13 -16.39 -16.71
CA LYS A 180 4.05 -17.22 -17.26
C LYS A 180 2.71 -16.51 -17.08
N PRO A 181 1.81 -16.50 -18.09
CA PRO A 181 0.51 -15.83 -17.99
C PRO A 181 -0.31 -16.19 -16.75
N GLU A 182 -0.24 -17.44 -16.30
CA GLU A 182 -0.92 -17.95 -15.10
C GLU A 182 -0.43 -17.31 -13.78
N MET A 183 0.74 -16.66 -13.78
CA MET A 183 1.19 -15.89 -12.64
C MET A 183 0.30 -14.68 -12.37
N ASN A 184 -0.32 -14.11 -13.42
CA ASN A 184 -1.28 -13.00 -13.36
C ASN A 184 -0.81 -11.85 -12.44
N LEU A 185 0.48 -11.49 -12.57
CA LEU A 185 1.10 -10.51 -11.69
C LEU A 185 0.57 -9.11 -12.01
N LYS A 186 0.32 -8.34 -10.95
CA LYS A 186 -0.15 -6.96 -11.03
C LYS A 186 0.69 -6.09 -10.12
N GLY A 187 0.68 -4.79 -10.39
CA GLY A 187 1.33 -3.81 -9.56
C GLY A 187 0.55 -2.51 -9.50
N ARG A 188 0.95 -1.65 -8.59
CA ARG A 188 0.49 -0.26 -8.53
C ARG A 188 1.69 0.65 -8.44
N ALA A 189 1.52 1.85 -8.97
CA ALA A 189 2.50 2.91 -8.88
C ALA A 189 1.84 4.22 -8.44
N TRP A 190 2.56 5.01 -7.64
CA TRP A 190 2.10 6.31 -7.17
C TRP A 190 3.11 7.40 -7.53
N ASN A 191 2.59 8.46 -8.15
CA ASN A 191 3.30 9.71 -8.33
C ASN A 191 2.78 10.73 -7.31
N PHE A 192 3.69 11.31 -6.53
CA PHE A 192 3.36 12.37 -5.58
C PHE A 192 3.73 13.70 -6.21
N ASN A 193 2.73 14.41 -6.70
CA ASN A 193 2.94 15.60 -7.52
C ASN A 193 3.18 16.83 -6.63
N LEU A 194 4.43 17.27 -6.55
CA LEU A 194 4.88 18.44 -5.79
C LEU A 194 4.21 19.77 -6.19
N LEU A 195 3.78 19.93 -7.45
CA LEU A 195 3.19 21.20 -7.93
C LEU A 195 1.79 21.41 -7.39
N ASN A 196 1.00 20.34 -7.30
CA ASN A 196 -0.38 20.44 -6.85
C ASN A 196 -0.64 19.73 -5.52
N GLY A 197 0.32 18.98 -4.98
CA GLY A 197 0.21 18.19 -3.77
C GLY A 197 -0.83 17.06 -3.86
N SER A 198 -0.98 16.45 -5.04
CA SER A 198 -1.87 15.30 -5.24
C SER A 198 -1.08 14.00 -5.35
N THR A 199 -1.77 12.89 -5.09
CA THR A 199 -1.26 11.54 -5.32
C THR A 199 -2.00 10.95 -6.51
N GLU A 200 -1.25 10.62 -7.55
CA GLU A 200 -1.76 9.98 -8.77
C GLU A 200 -1.43 8.48 -8.70
N GLU A 201 -2.43 7.63 -8.91
CA GLU A 201 -2.29 6.17 -8.86
C GLU A 201 -2.38 5.58 -10.27
N TYR A 202 -1.48 4.66 -10.59
CA TYR A 202 -1.38 3.97 -11.87
C TYR A 202 -1.38 2.46 -11.63
N ASN A 203 -2.19 1.72 -12.39
CA ASN A 203 -2.20 0.26 -12.35
C ASN A 203 -1.19 -0.32 -13.34
N ILE A 204 -0.37 -1.26 -12.89
CA ILE A 204 0.53 -2.04 -13.73
C ILE A 204 -0.16 -3.37 -14.08
N THR A 205 -0.46 -3.55 -15.36
CA THR A 205 -0.98 -4.82 -15.90
C THR A 205 0.10 -5.46 -16.76
N VAL A 206 0.51 -6.67 -16.40
CA VAL A 206 1.49 -7.46 -17.15
C VAL A 206 0.78 -8.22 -18.25
N GLN A 207 1.28 -8.10 -19.48
CA GLN A 207 0.77 -8.79 -20.65
C GLN A 207 1.21 -10.27 -20.66
N PRO A 208 0.56 -11.14 -21.47
CA PRO A 208 0.90 -12.56 -21.51
C PRO A 208 2.38 -12.89 -21.83
N ASP A 209 3.08 -11.97 -22.49
CA ASP A 209 4.50 -12.08 -22.83
C ASP A 209 5.44 -11.54 -21.74
N GLY A 210 4.91 -11.15 -20.58
CA GLY A 210 5.67 -10.59 -19.47
C GLY A 210 5.96 -9.09 -19.57
N ASN A 211 5.50 -8.41 -20.63
CA ASN A 211 5.71 -6.97 -20.81
C ASN A 211 4.66 -6.11 -20.08
N PHE A 212 5.06 -4.94 -19.63
CA PHE A 212 4.15 -3.87 -19.21
C PHE A 212 4.64 -2.50 -19.64
N THR A 213 3.74 -1.52 -19.70
CA THR A 213 4.07 -0.13 -19.98
C THR A 213 3.23 0.79 -19.10
N LEU A 214 3.89 1.77 -18.48
CA LEU A 214 3.25 2.88 -17.80
C LEU A 214 3.61 4.20 -18.51
N GLU A 215 2.60 5.02 -18.74
CA GLU A 215 2.75 6.39 -19.22
C GLU A 215 2.38 7.34 -18.08
N VAL A 216 3.35 8.13 -17.63
CA VAL A 216 3.23 8.98 -16.44
C VAL A 216 3.50 10.43 -16.85
N PRO A 217 2.47 11.29 -16.90
CA PRO A 217 2.67 12.73 -17.09
C PRO A 217 3.51 13.31 -15.94
N LEU A 218 4.67 13.85 -16.27
CA LEU A 218 5.58 14.46 -15.30
C LEU A 218 5.93 15.89 -15.70
N TYR A 219 6.31 16.68 -14.69
CA TYR A 219 6.71 18.08 -14.83
C TYR A 219 8.16 18.33 -14.42
N TYR A 220 8.85 17.30 -13.93
CA TYR A 220 10.24 17.29 -13.46
C TYR A 220 10.68 15.81 -13.30
N PRO A 221 11.99 15.51 -13.28
CA PRO A 221 12.48 14.19 -12.89
C PRO A 221 12.05 13.85 -11.46
N THR A 222 11.47 12.68 -11.24
CA THR A 222 11.01 12.25 -9.91
C THR A 222 10.98 10.73 -9.75
N GLY A 223 11.00 10.26 -8.50
CA GLY A 223 10.82 8.86 -8.14
C GLY A 223 9.35 8.46 -8.14
N LEU A 224 8.99 7.50 -8.99
CA LEU A 224 7.70 6.83 -8.98
C LEU A 224 7.72 5.70 -7.94
N ASN A 225 6.80 5.72 -6.98
CA ASN A 225 6.72 4.67 -5.96
C ASN A 225 5.98 3.46 -6.53
N ILE A 226 6.65 2.32 -6.68
CA ILE A 226 6.06 1.09 -7.22
C ILE A 226 5.91 0.05 -6.11
N VAL A 227 4.75 -0.61 -6.07
CA VAL A 227 4.49 -1.76 -5.21
C VAL A 227 3.87 -2.88 -6.05
N SER A 228 4.63 -3.96 -6.22
CA SER A 228 4.20 -5.23 -6.80
C SER A 228 5.02 -6.38 -6.22
N ASN A 229 4.69 -7.62 -6.61
CA ASN A 229 5.46 -8.80 -6.24
C ASN A 229 6.81 -8.88 -6.97
N PHE A 230 6.93 -8.21 -8.12
CA PHE A 230 8.09 -8.26 -9.01
C PHE A 230 8.93 -6.98 -8.98
N MET A 231 8.42 -5.90 -8.37
CA MET A 231 9.12 -4.61 -8.27
C MET A 231 8.56 -3.83 -7.09
N ASN A 232 9.45 -3.37 -6.21
CA ASN A 232 9.06 -2.58 -5.05
C ASN A 232 10.08 -1.46 -4.82
N GLY A 233 9.65 -0.22 -4.61
CA GLY A 233 10.51 0.92 -4.29
C GLY A 233 10.37 2.10 -5.27
N LEU A 234 11.30 3.05 -5.20
CA LEU A 234 11.32 4.22 -6.07
C LEU A 234 12.02 3.91 -7.40
N ILE A 235 11.33 4.17 -8.52
CA ILE A 235 11.90 4.15 -9.86
C ILE A 235 11.93 5.57 -10.41
N TYR A 236 13.12 6.08 -10.68
CA TYR A 236 13.32 7.45 -11.15
C TYR A 236 13.02 7.56 -12.64
N LEU A 237 12.13 8.49 -12.98
CA LEU A 237 11.68 8.76 -14.34
C LEU A 237 11.95 10.21 -14.72
N LYS A 238 12.05 10.48 -16.02
CA LYS A 238 12.31 11.82 -16.58
C LYS A 238 11.22 12.20 -17.60
N PRO A 239 10.67 13.43 -17.55
CA PRO A 239 9.63 13.87 -18.48
C PRO A 239 10.04 13.74 -19.95
N GLY A 240 9.21 13.07 -20.75
CA GLY A 240 9.39 12.89 -22.19
C GLY A 240 10.42 11.83 -22.59
N GLU A 241 10.91 11.04 -21.64
CA GLU A 241 11.94 10.03 -21.86
C GLU A 241 11.41 8.62 -21.54
N THR A 242 12.10 7.60 -22.06
CA THR A 242 11.80 6.20 -21.76
C THR A 242 12.85 5.58 -20.84
N THR A 243 12.39 4.96 -19.76
CA THR A 243 13.16 4.07 -18.90
C THR A 243 12.63 2.65 -19.11
N SER A 244 13.52 1.70 -19.37
CA SER A 244 13.16 0.28 -19.56
C SER A 244 13.81 -0.59 -18.49
N VAL A 245 13.16 -1.67 -18.08
CA VAL A 245 13.68 -2.60 -17.06
C VAL A 245 13.38 -4.05 -17.40
N GLU A 246 14.40 -4.90 -17.34
CA GLU A 246 14.21 -6.35 -17.25
C GLU A 246 14.30 -6.80 -15.79
N ILE A 247 13.39 -7.69 -15.39
CA ILE A 247 13.16 -8.07 -14.00
C ILE A 247 13.48 -9.54 -13.81
N ASN A 248 14.46 -9.83 -12.95
CA ASN A 248 14.93 -11.18 -12.64
C ASN A 248 14.10 -11.76 -11.47
N MET A 249 12.90 -12.22 -11.77
CA MET A 249 11.99 -12.77 -10.76
C MET A 249 12.61 -13.93 -9.94
N PRO A 250 13.36 -14.88 -10.54
CA PRO A 250 14.07 -15.91 -9.79
C PRO A 250 15.05 -15.36 -8.76
N GLU A 251 15.84 -14.33 -9.10
CA GLU A 251 16.76 -13.71 -8.13
C GLU A 251 16.01 -12.97 -7.01
N ILE A 252 14.92 -12.28 -7.34
CA ILE A 252 14.07 -11.61 -6.35
C ILE A 252 13.58 -12.64 -5.32
N CYS A 253 12.99 -13.74 -5.79
CA CYS A 253 12.44 -14.78 -4.94
C CYS A 253 13.53 -15.50 -4.13
N ARG A 254 14.65 -15.85 -4.78
CA ARG A 254 15.82 -16.46 -4.11
C ARG A 254 16.34 -15.58 -2.98
N SER A 255 16.50 -14.28 -3.22
CA SER A 255 17.04 -13.33 -2.24
C SER A 255 16.12 -13.09 -1.04
N GLN A 256 14.80 -13.27 -1.22
CA GLN A 256 13.79 -13.13 -0.18
C GLN A 256 13.65 -14.40 0.68
N SER A 257 13.90 -15.57 0.12
CA SER A 257 13.74 -16.86 0.82
C SER A 257 14.79 -17.08 1.90
N LYS A 258 14.32 -17.48 3.10
CA LYS A 258 15.18 -17.90 4.21
C LYS A 258 16.00 -19.14 3.86
N LYS A 259 15.46 -20.06 3.04
CA LYS A 259 16.13 -21.29 2.61
C LYS A 259 17.01 -21.14 1.35
N GLN A 260 16.68 -20.21 0.45
CA GLN A 260 17.41 -20.06 -0.83
C GLN A 260 18.42 -18.90 -0.86
N LYS A 261 18.31 -17.88 0.00
CA LYS A 261 19.14 -16.65 -0.07
C LYS A 261 20.65 -16.88 0.04
N ASN A 262 21.08 -17.99 0.62
CA ASN A 262 22.50 -18.34 0.78
C ASN A 262 23.05 -19.17 -0.40
N LYS A 263 22.18 -19.62 -1.32
CA LYS A 263 22.61 -20.28 -2.57
C LYS A 263 23.20 -19.24 -3.53
N PRO A 264 24.00 -19.66 -4.53
CA PRO A 264 24.60 -18.72 -5.49
C PRO A 264 23.57 -17.78 -6.13
N SER A 265 23.95 -16.51 -6.30
CA SER A 265 23.13 -15.49 -6.95
C SER A 265 22.90 -15.82 -8.43
N LEU A 266 21.71 -15.48 -8.92
CA LEU A 266 21.32 -15.57 -10.33
C LEU A 266 21.55 -14.26 -11.10
N GLY A 267 22.36 -13.35 -10.55
CA GLY A 267 22.61 -12.02 -11.09
C GLY A 267 21.98 -10.92 -10.25
N GLU A 268 21.74 -9.77 -10.88
CA GLU A 268 21.03 -8.64 -10.27
C GLU A 268 19.52 -8.85 -10.36
N LYS A 269 18.77 -8.16 -9.50
CA LYS A 269 17.30 -8.22 -9.48
C LYS A 269 16.69 -7.47 -10.65
N TYR A 270 17.32 -6.35 -11.04
CA TYR A 270 16.82 -5.44 -12.07
C TYR A 270 17.92 -4.99 -13.01
N TYR A 271 17.57 -4.89 -14.29
CA TYR A 271 18.44 -4.43 -15.36
C TYR A 271 17.78 -3.28 -16.12
N PHE A 272 18.06 -2.05 -15.67
CA PHE A 272 17.54 -0.82 -16.27
C PHE A 272 18.37 -0.38 -17.47
N THR A 273 17.68 0.17 -18.48
CA THR A 273 18.25 0.82 -19.67
C THR A 273 17.44 2.08 -20.02
N GLY A 274 18.01 2.96 -20.85
CA GLY A 274 17.39 4.25 -21.20
C GLY A 274 17.63 5.33 -20.16
N ALA A 275 16.68 6.26 -20.00
CA ALA A 275 16.85 7.40 -19.12
C ALA A 275 16.99 6.99 -17.64
N LEU A 276 17.94 7.62 -16.94
CA LEU A 276 18.26 7.38 -15.53
C LEU A 276 18.60 5.92 -15.19
N ALA A 277 19.03 5.12 -16.17
CA ALA A 277 19.30 3.70 -16.00
C ALA A 277 20.37 3.41 -14.93
N ALA A 278 21.50 4.12 -14.95
CA ALA A 278 22.56 3.95 -13.96
C ALA A 278 22.05 4.18 -12.53
N LEU A 279 21.24 5.22 -12.32
CA LEU A 279 20.68 5.55 -11.01
C LEU A 279 19.69 4.48 -10.55
N ASN A 280 18.80 4.05 -11.45
CA ASN A 280 17.82 3.02 -11.16
C ASN A 280 18.48 1.65 -10.90
N ASN A 281 19.54 1.31 -11.62
CA ASN A 281 20.32 0.10 -11.40
C ASN A 281 20.97 0.07 -10.03
N GLU A 282 21.58 1.18 -9.59
CA GLU A 282 22.15 1.27 -8.25
C GLU A 282 21.06 1.20 -7.17
N CYS A 283 20.04 2.07 -7.22
CA CYS A 283 19.06 2.17 -6.14
C CYS A 283 18.18 0.90 -6.00
N SER A 284 17.87 0.23 -7.10
CA SER A 284 16.97 -0.93 -7.08
C SER A 284 17.67 -2.22 -6.69
N ASN A 285 18.98 -2.32 -6.92
CA ASN A 285 19.79 -3.48 -6.56
C ASN A 285 20.60 -3.30 -5.26
N SER A 286 20.72 -2.06 -4.75
CA SER A 286 21.42 -1.79 -3.49
C SER A 286 20.80 -2.52 -2.30
N SER A 287 21.65 -2.87 -1.32
CA SER A 287 21.24 -3.35 -0.01
C SER A 287 20.64 -2.24 0.86
N LEU A 288 21.05 -0.99 0.67
CA LEU A 288 20.52 0.19 1.36
C LEU A 288 19.56 0.94 0.44
N ARG A 289 18.27 0.54 0.51
CA ARG A 289 17.21 1.09 -0.35
C ARG A 289 16.42 2.25 0.26
N PHE A 290 16.50 2.40 1.57
CA PHE A 290 15.83 3.45 2.32
C PHE A 290 16.62 3.77 3.58
N VAL A 291 16.50 5.01 4.04
CA VAL A 291 17.04 5.50 5.31
C VAL A 291 15.92 6.17 6.07
N SER A 292 15.93 6.09 7.39
CA SER A 292 14.91 6.71 8.24
C SER A 292 15.43 6.90 9.65
N VAL A 293 15.08 8.03 10.26
CA VAL A 293 15.29 8.27 11.70
C VAL A 293 14.24 7.56 12.56
N SER A 294 13.13 7.14 11.94
CA SER A 294 12.01 6.49 12.61
C SER A 294 12.39 5.13 13.22
N PRO A 295 11.66 4.67 14.25
CA PRO A 295 11.91 3.37 14.86
C PRO A 295 11.82 2.20 13.88
N LYS A 296 12.73 1.24 14.00
CA LYS A 296 12.85 0.08 13.09
C LYS A 296 12.15 -1.18 13.60
N SER A 297 11.67 -1.18 14.84
CA SER A 297 10.96 -2.29 15.47
C SER A 297 9.83 -1.79 16.36
N GLN A 298 8.88 -2.68 16.69
CA GLN A 298 7.80 -2.34 17.62
C GLN A 298 8.35 -1.98 19.02
N GLU A 299 9.42 -2.63 19.46
CA GLU A 299 10.06 -2.35 20.74
C GLU A 299 10.72 -0.96 20.76
N ASP A 300 11.51 -0.64 19.73
CA ASP A 300 12.09 0.71 19.55
C ASP A 300 10.99 1.78 19.45
N TYR A 301 9.87 1.46 18.80
CA TYR A 301 8.73 2.37 18.70
C TYR A 301 8.07 2.65 20.07
N MET A 302 7.85 1.61 20.88
CA MET A 302 7.31 1.79 22.23
C MET A 302 8.29 2.50 23.16
N GLN A 303 9.60 2.22 23.02
CA GLN A 303 10.63 2.92 23.77
C GLN A 303 10.67 4.41 23.41
N MET A 304 10.62 4.74 22.12
CA MET A 304 10.52 6.13 21.66
C MET A 304 9.34 6.86 22.31
N PHE A 305 8.14 6.24 22.38
CA PHE A 305 7.00 6.85 23.07
C PHE A 305 7.25 7.05 24.56
N SER A 306 7.87 6.08 25.23
CA SER A 306 8.28 6.27 26.62
C SER A 306 9.19 7.49 26.77
N ASP A 307 10.23 7.58 25.93
CA ASP A 307 11.23 8.64 25.98
C ASP A 307 10.62 10.04 25.76
N ILE A 308 9.84 10.21 24.68
CA ILE A 308 9.33 11.53 24.28
C ILE A 308 8.11 11.99 25.09
N SER A 309 7.45 11.10 25.85
CA SER A 309 6.19 11.40 26.57
C SER A 309 6.29 12.51 27.62
N THR A 310 7.51 12.81 28.09
CA THR A 310 7.76 13.83 29.12
C THR A 310 8.75 14.90 28.68
N MET A 311 9.19 14.89 27.41
CA MET A 311 10.18 15.82 26.91
C MET A 311 9.58 17.22 26.68
N ASN A 312 10.36 18.26 26.97
CA ASN A 312 10.10 19.59 26.44
C ASN A 312 10.60 19.73 25.00
N ALA A 313 10.41 20.91 24.39
CA ALA A 313 10.77 21.15 23.00
C ALA A 313 12.26 20.90 22.70
N ASP A 314 13.16 21.43 23.53
CA ASP A 314 14.60 21.29 23.31
C ASP A 314 15.08 19.84 23.47
N GLN A 315 14.55 19.13 24.46
CA GLN A 315 14.84 17.71 24.66
C GLN A 315 14.36 16.87 23.48
N PHE A 316 13.15 17.15 22.97
CA PHE A 316 12.61 16.48 21.80
C PHE A 316 13.46 16.74 20.55
N LYS A 317 13.87 18.00 20.32
CA LYS A 317 14.78 18.33 19.21
C LYS A 317 16.10 17.57 19.32
N ALA A 318 16.73 17.59 20.49
CA ALA A 318 17.99 16.90 20.74
C ALA A 318 17.88 15.38 20.52
N TYR A 319 16.77 14.76 20.95
CA TYR A 319 16.50 13.33 20.74
C TYR A 319 16.51 12.96 19.27
N TRP A 320 15.76 13.68 18.43
CA TRP A 320 15.69 13.40 17.00
C TRP A 320 16.97 13.75 16.25
N MET A 321 17.65 14.83 16.66
CA MET A 321 18.97 15.18 16.11
C MET A 321 20.01 14.09 16.40
N ASP A 322 20.04 13.51 17.59
CA ASP A 322 20.92 12.39 17.92
C ASP A 322 20.62 11.15 17.05
N ARG A 323 19.35 10.78 16.88
CA ARG A 323 18.95 9.69 15.96
C ARG A 323 19.39 9.99 14.52
N TYR A 324 19.20 11.23 14.05
CA TYR A 324 19.67 11.65 12.73
C TYR A 324 21.18 11.51 12.57
N GLN A 325 21.99 11.95 13.53
CA GLN A 325 23.44 11.83 13.42
C GLN A 325 23.89 10.36 13.38
N LYS A 326 23.23 9.48 14.13
CA LYS A 326 23.49 8.03 14.09
C LYS A 326 23.17 7.43 12.73
N GLU A 327 21.99 7.70 12.19
CA GLU A 327 21.57 7.18 10.86
C GLU A 327 22.39 7.79 9.73
N LYS A 328 22.76 9.07 9.85
CA LYS A 328 23.67 9.74 8.90
C LYS A 328 25.05 9.07 8.91
N ALA A 329 25.61 8.77 10.08
CA ALA A 329 26.90 8.08 10.18
C ALA A 329 26.85 6.66 9.56
N VAL A 330 25.73 5.95 9.73
CA VAL A 330 25.50 4.67 9.04
C VAL A 330 25.51 4.87 7.53
N LEU A 331 24.71 5.81 7.00
CA LEU A 331 24.70 6.14 5.57
C LEU A 331 26.10 6.54 5.05
N ASP A 332 26.84 7.37 5.79
CA ASP A 332 28.18 7.81 5.42
C ASP A 332 29.17 6.64 5.33
N SER A 333 28.98 5.59 6.16
CA SER A 333 29.84 4.39 6.16
C SER A 333 29.69 3.53 4.89
N HIS A 334 28.62 3.70 4.13
CA HIS A 334 28.38 3.01 2.86
C HIS A 334 29.18 3.65 1.72
N THR A 335 30.51 3.50 1.73
CA THR A 335 31.43 4.08 0.73
C THR A 335 31.27 3.54 -0.69
N GLU A 336 30.56 2.41 -0.85
CA GLU A 336 30.26 1.79 -2.14
C GLU A 336 29.19 2.55 -2.94
N LEU A 337 28.38 3.38 -2.29
CA LEU A 337 27.33 4.15 -2.94
C LEU A 337 27.92 5.34 -3.69
N SER A 338 27.41 5.59 -4.89
CA SER A 338 27.72 6.77 -5.69
C SER A 338 27.30 8.05 -4.97
N ASP A 339 27.95 9.15 -5.34
CA ASP A 339 27.58 10.49 -4.84
C ASP A 339 26.14 10.85 -5.19
N ALA A 340 25.67 10.44 -6.38
CA ALA A 340 24.32 10.69 -6.85
C ALA A 340 23.29 10.03 -5.92
N TYR A 341 23.43 8.74 -5.64
CA TYR A 341 22.47 8.03 -4.81
C TYR A 341 22.60 8.42 -3.32
N ARG A 342 23.83 8.61 -2.82
CA ARG A 342 24.08 9.12 -1.47
C ARG A 342 23.41 10.48 -1.22
N THR A 343 23.45 11.38 -2.21
CA THR A 343 22.77 12.68 -2.14
C THR A 343 21.27 12.52 -1.94
N LEU A 344 20.62 11.63 -2.70
CA LEU A 344 19.19 11.37 -2.57
C LEU A 344 18.84 10.77 -1.20
N LEU A 345 19.65 9.85 -0.68
CA LEU A 345 19.45 9.27 0.66
C LEU A 345 19.63 10.31 1.77
N HIS A 346 20.64 11.20 1.68
CA HIS A 346 20.77 12.29 2.64
C HIS A 346 19.57 13.25 2.61
N ASN A 347 19.07 13.58 1.42
CA ASN A 347 17.88 14.43 1.28
C ASN A 347 16.65 13.75 1.91
N SER A 348 16.48 12.45 1.69
CA SER A 348 15.41 11.67 2.34
C SER A 348 15.54 11.66 3.87
N LEU A 349 16.76 11.51 4.39
CA LEU A 349 17.00 11.50 5.84
C LEU A 349 16.77 12.88 6.50
N LYS A 350 17.19 13.96 5.83
CA LYS A 350 16.91 15.34 6.28
C LYS A 350 15.41 15.64 6.28
N LYS A 351 14.71 15.21 5.23
CA LYS A 351 13.26 15.31 5.12
C LYS A 351 12.57 14.57 6.27
N ASP A 352 12.91 13.31 6.52
CA ASP A 352 12.33 12.52 7.61
C ASP A 352 12.55 13.20 8.97
N LEU A 353 13.77 13.66 9.26
CA LEU A 353 14.05 14.45 10.48
C LEU A 353 13.17 15.71 10.58
N ALA A 354 13.04 16.49 9.49
CA ALA A 354 12.20 17.68 9.49
C ALA A 354 10.73 17.34 9.78
N GLU A 355 10.20 16.26 9.21
CA GLU A 355 8.84 15.78 9.50
C GLU A 355 8.67 15.39 10.99
N GLN A 356 9.68 14.74 11.60
CA GLN A 356 9.65 14.43 13.02
C GLN A 356 9.63 15.70 13.89
N LEU A 357 10.50 16.66 13.59
CA LEU A 357 10.62 17.90 14.37
C LEU A 357 9.37 18.79 14.24
N LEU A 358 8.79 18.90 13.04
CA LEU A 358 7.54 19.63 12.82
C LEU A 358 6.35 18.96 13.53
N GLY A 359 6.38 17.63 13.70
CA GLY A 359 5.34 16.84 14.34
C GLY A 359 5.31 16.89 15.87
N ILE A 360 6.18 17.68 16.52
CA ILE A 360 6.40 17.67 17.98
C ILE A 360 5.11 17.71 18.81
N SER A 361 4.20 18.64 18.55
CA SER A 361 2.98 18.79 19.36
C SER A 361 2.06 17.58 19.26
N GLY A 362 1.92 17.00 18.06
CA GLY A 362 1.11 15.81 17.87
C GLY A 362 1.76 14.55 18.47
N MET A 363 3.06 14.38 18.27
CA MET A 363 3.78 13.18 18.71
C MET A 363 3.97 13.12 20.22
N THR A 364 4.36 14.22 20.86
CA THR A 364 4.51 14.27 22.33
C THR A 364 3.16 14.07 23.02
N GLU A 365 2.08 14.67 22.53
CA GLU A 365 0.73 14.44 23.06
C GLU A 365 0.32 12.97 22.89
N TYR A 366 0.54 12.38 21.70
CA TYR A 366 0.20 10.99 21.44
C TYR A 366 0.99 10.02 22.30
N ALA A 367 2.29 10.27 22.49
CA ALA A 367 3.14 9.49 23.38
C ALA A 367 2.69 9.60 24.84
N TYR A 368 2.42 10.83 25.32
CA TYR A 368 1.88 11.07 26.67
C TYR A 368 0.56 10.31 26.90
N ARG A 369 -0.37 10.37 25.95
CA ARG A 369 -1.62 9.60 26.00
C ARG A 369 -1.37 8.10 26.10
N THR A 370 -0.47 7.59 25.25
CA THR A 370 -0.18 6.15 25.16
C THR A 370 0.40 5.62 26.46
N VAL A 371 1.42 6.30 27.02
CA VAL A 371 2.08 5.90 28.28
C VAL A 371 1.11 5.96 29.46
N ASN A 372 0.19 6.92 29.49
CA ASN A 372 -0.77 7.11 30.57
C ASN A 372 -2.13 6.45 30.32
N GLN A 373 -2.30 5.70 29.22
CA GLN A 373 -3.55 5.04 28.83
C GLN A 373 -4.75 6.00 28.74
N ILE A 374 -4.52 7.22 28.27
CA ILE A 374 -5.54 8.27 28.14
C ILE A 374 -6.27 8.09 26.80
N PRO A 375 -7.60 7.94 26.79
CA PRO A 375 -8.39 7.86 25.56
C PRO A 375 -8.20 9.08 24.64
N ARG A 376 -8.29 8.88 23.32
CA ARG A 376 -8.02 9.92 22.31
C ARG A 376 -8.93 11.15 22.43
N ASP A 377 -10.17 10.94 22.82
CA ASP A 377 -11.23 11.94 22.98
C ASP A 377 -11.16 12.69 24.32
N SER A 378 -10.33 12.24 25.26
CA SER A 378 -10.14 12.92 26.53
C SER A 378 -9.35 14.22 26.35
N VAL A 379 -9.72 15.24 27.12
CA VAL A 379 -9.03 16.53 27.16
C VAL A 379 -7.69 16.37 27.88
N ILE A 380 -6.62 16.85 27.24
CA ILE A 380 -5.27 16.88 27.83
C ILE A 380 -5.07 18.24 28.52
N PRO A 381 -4.57 18.27 29.77
CA PRO A 381 -4.20 19.52 30.43
C PRO A 381 -3.18 20.32 29.61
N LYS A 382 -3.34 21.65 29.55
CA LYS A 382 -2.50 22.51 28.70
C LYS A 382 -1.01 22.41 29.04
N ASP A 383 -0.67 22.24 30.31
CA ASP A 383 0.71 22.06 30.80
C ASP A 383 1.36 20.74 30.38
N LYS A 384 0.60 19.80 29.80
CA LYS A 384 1.09 18.55 29.22
C LYS A 384 1.29 18.62 27.71
N LYS A 385 0.86 19.72 27.06
CA LYS A 385 1.05 19.91 25.63
C LYS A 385 2.36 20.61 25.36
N VAL A 386 3.16 20.04 24.45
CA VAL A 386 4.39 20.69 23.98
C VAL A 386 4.04 21.53 22.75
N ILE A 387 3.92 22.84 22.96
CA ILE A 387 3.64 23.81 21.90
C ILE A 387 4.86 24.73 21.81
N PRO A 388 5.75 24.53 20.83
CA PRO A 388 6.95 25.35 20.68
C PRO A 388 6.63 26.76 20.18
N THR A 389 7.56 27.68 20.39
CA THR A 389 7.57 29.01 19.78
C THR A 389 8.39 29.02 18.49
N ILE A 390 8.41 30.15 17.77
CA ILE A 390 9.05 30.23 16.44
C ILE A 390 10.55 29.92 16.48
N GLU A 391 11.22 30.22 17.60
CA GLU A 391 12.66 29.98 17.82
C GLU A 391 13.01 28.49 17.78
N TYR A 392 12.06 27.61 18.11
CA TYR A 392 12.25 26.16 18.00
C TYR A 392 12.51 25.72 16.56
N TYR A 393 12.02 26.45 15.56
CA TYR A 393 12.07 26.02 14.16
C TYR A 393 13.34 26.45 13.41
N ASP A 394 14.38 26.87 14.14
CA ASP A 394 15.71 27.25 13.60
C ASP A 394 16.42 26.15 12.77
N PHE A 395 15.97 24.90 12.86
CA PHE A 395 16.49 23.78 12.06
C PHE A 395 16.00 23.78 10.62
N ILE A 396 14.88 24.47 10.30
CA ILE A 396 14.25 24.38 8.98
C ILE A 396 15.20 24.82 7.86
N PRO A 397 15.94 25.95 7.96
CA PRO A 397 16.85 26.37 6.89
C PRO A 397 17.95 25.34 6.56
N GLU A 398 18.39 24.55 7.54
CA GLU A 398 19.42 23.53 7.35
C GLU A 398 18.87 22.23 6.75
N LEU A 399 17.69 21.80 7.22
CA LEU A 399 17.09 20.51 6.86
C LEU A 399 16.22 20.60 5.60
N VAL A 400 15.54 21.72 5.40
CA VAL A 400 14.64 21.98 4.28
C VAL A 400 15.34 22.94 3.32
N SER A 401 16.13 22.38 2.41
CA SER A 401 16.89 23.17 1.45
C SER A 401 16.03 23.61 0.26
N ASN A 402 16.37 24.76 -0.31
CA ASN A 402 16.01 25.14 -1.68
C ASN A 402 16.82 24.35 -2.74
N ASP A 403 17.26 23.15 -2.39
CA ASP A 403 18.04 22.31 -3.30
C ASP A 403 17.11 21.75 -4.38
N PRO A 404 17.36 22.03 -5.68
CA PRO A 404 16.55 21.49 -6.75
C PRO A 404 16.46 19.95 -6.72
N TYR A 405 17.47 19.25 -6.19
CA TYR A 405 17.46 17.78 -6.10
C TYR A 405 16.34 17.20 -5.24
N LEU A 406 15.62 18.00 -4.44
CA LEU A 406 14.41 17.56 -3.75
C LEU A 406 13.32 17.08 -4.73
N LEU A 407 13.32 17.55 -5.98
CA LEU A 407 12.33 17.15 -6.99
C LEU A 407 12.36 15.64 -7.28
N TYR A 408 13.49 14.98 -7.03
CA TYR A 408 13.63 13.53 -7.17
C TYR A 408 12.78 12.74 -6.17
N ASP A 409 12.36 13.35 -5.06
CA ASP A 409 11.47 12.73 -4.07
C ASP A 409 10.11 13.43 -4.04
N GLY A 410 9.14 12.90 -4.80
CA GLY A 410 7.78 13.44 -4.80
C GLY A 410 7.10 13.44 -3.43
N SER A 411 7.55 12.58 -2.50
CA SER A 411 6.99 12.53 -1.15
C SER A 411 7.30 13.78 -0.31
N PHE A 412 8.20 14.66 -0.78
CA PHE A 412 8.43 15.99 -0.21
C PHE A 412 7.16 16.86 -0.22
N THR A 413 6.13 16.49 -0.99
CA THR A 413 4.82 17.16 -0.94
C THR A 413 4.19 17.14 0.46
N TYR A 414 4.46 16.12 1.26
CA TYR A 414 3.93 16.02 2.62
C TYR A 414 4.62 17.03 3.53
N LEU A 415 5.95 17.13 3.44
CA LEU A 415 6.73 18.14 4.15
C LEU A 415 6.31 19.56 3.76
N ILE A 416 6.07 19.85 2.47
CA ILE A 416 5.55 21.14 2.02
C ILE A 416 4.21 21.46 2.68
N SER A 417 3.30 20.48 2.75
CA SER A 417 2.03 20.63 3.46
C SER A 417 2.22 20.86 4.96
N TYR A 418 3.16 20.16 5.61
CA TYR A 418 3.44 20.39 7.03
C TYR A 418 3.98 21.79 7.27
N LEU A 419 4.94 22.25 6.47
CA LEU A 419 5.48 23.60 6.55
C LEU A 419 4.39 24.66 6.38
N GLN A 420 3.46 24.45 5.44
CA GLN A 420 2.36 25.39 5.21
C GLN A 420 1.42 25.51 6.41
N TYR A 421 1.12 24.42 7.13
CA TYR A 421 0.09 24.40 8.17
C TYR A 421 0.62 24.33 9.62
N THR A 422 1.95 24.28 9.80
CA THR A 422 2.60 24.28 11.12
C THR A 422 2.28 25.55 11.90
N ASN A 423 1.97 25.39 13.19
CA ASN A 423 1.75 26.50 14.10
C ASN A 423 3.08 27.04 14.64
N PHE A 424 3.74 27.92 13.88
CA PHE A 424 5.04 28.46 14.25
C PHE A 424 5.00 29.39 15.46
N THR A 425 3.88 30.06 15.73
CA THR A 425 3.77 31.06 16.81
C THR A 425 3.45 30.44 18.16
N GLY A 426 2.92 29.22 18.17
CA GLY A 426 2.43 28.57 19.38
C GLY A 426 1.12 29.16 19.92
N GLU A 427 0.47 30.07 19.17
CA GLU A 427 -0.80 30.66 19.57
C GLU A 427 -1.92 29.61 19.56
N ASP A 428 -2.78 29.63 20.58
CA ASP A 428 -3.93 28.75 20.67
C ASP A 428 -4.90 29.04 19.53
N ARG A 429 -5.38 27.98 18.88
CA ARG A 429 -6.46 28.06 17.89
C ARG A 429 -7.78 27.68 18.55
N ALA A 430 -8.86 28.36 18.20
CA ALA A 430 -10.17 27.96 18.70
C ALA A 430 -10.54 26.58 18.14
N ALA A 431 -11.24 25.78 18.95
CA ALA A 431 -11.66 24.45 18.54
C ALA A 431 -12.56 24.54 17.29
N GLY A 432 -12.16 23.84 16.21
CA GLY A 432 -12.91 23.80 14.95
C GLY A 432 -12.46 24.81 13.88
N GLU A 433 -11.49 25.68 14.17
CA GLU A 433 -10.91 26.56 13.15
C GLU A 433 -10.06 25.76 12.15
N LYS A 434 -10.17 26.12 10.85
CA LYS A 434 -9.29 25.57 9.82
C LYS A 434 -7.87 26.07 10.07
N ALA A 435 -6.89 25.17 9.91
CA ALA A 435 -5.49 25.55 9.97
C ALA A 435 -5.19 26.64 8.93
N PRO A 436 -4.75 27.85 9.33
CA PRO A 436 -4.34 28.89 8.40
C PRO A 436 -3.08 28.48 7.65
N ASP A 437 -2.90 29.09 6.47
CA ASP A 437 -1.63 29.07 5.75
C ASP A 437 -0.63 29.95 6.51
N ASN A 438 0.43 29.33 7.06
CA ASN A 438 1.45 29.96 7.88
C ASN A 438 2.74 30.25 7.09
N THR A 439 2.65 30.38 5.76
CA THR A 439 3.82 30.69 4.91
C THR A 439 4.51 31.99 5.35
N ALA A 440 3.77 32.98 5.85
CA ALA A 440 4.37 34.23 6.34
C ALA A 440 5.32 34.01 7.53
N ASP A 441 5.01 33.08 8.43
CA ASP A 441 5.90 32.74 9.54
C ASP A 441 7.06 31.86 9.08
N LEU A 442 6.80 30.94 8.14
CA LEU A 442 7.87 30.18 7.49
C LEU A 442 8.91 31.10 6.84
N ILE A 443 8.50 32.19 6.18
CA ILE A 443 9.42 33.19 5.61
C ILE A 443 10.32 33.81 6.69
N LYS A 444 9.78 34.08 7.89
CA LYS A 444 10.56 34.60 9.02
C LYS A 444 11.60 33.58 9.48
N VAL A 445 11.22 32.30 9.57
CA VAL A 445 12.13 31.20 9.95
C VAL A 445 13.21 30.99 8.90
N MET A 446 12.83 31.01 7.61
CA MET A 446 13.73 30.77 6.49
C MET A 446 14.65 31.96 6.18
N GLY A 447 14.26 33.18 6.56
CA GLY A 447 14.96 34.41 6.18
C GLY A 447 14.88 34.74 4.69
N THR A 448 14.03 34.06 3.93
CA THR A 448 13.81 34.25 2.49
C THR A 448 12.42 33.77 2.11
N ASP A 449 11.87 34.32 1.04
CA ASP A 449 10.64 33.89 0.36
C ASP A 449 10.91 33.39 -1.07
N ASN A 450 12.17 33.18 -1.42
CA ASN A 450 12.63 32.79 -2.75
C ASN A 450 13.11 31.35 -2.81
N GLY A 451 13.07 30.77 -4.01
CA GLY A 451 13.61 29.45 -4.33
C GLY A 451 12.53 28.39 -4.46
N ILE A 452 12.97 27.19 -4.85
CA ILE A 452 12.07 26.12 -5.28
C ILE A 452 11.03 25.72 -4.22
N LEU A 453 11.35 25.80 -2.93
CA LEU A 453 10.38 25.52 -1.86
C LEU A 453 9.17 26.48 -1.94
N PHE A 454 9.45 27.77 -2.08
CA PHE A 454 8.41 28.80 -2.15
C PHE A 454 7.66 28.80 -3.47
N ASP A 455 8.34 28.44 -4.58
CA ASP A 455 7.69 28.19 -5.86
C ASP A 455 6.67 27.04 -5.76
N LEU A 456 7.03 25.94 -5.09
CA LEU A 456 6.14 24.81 -4.86
C LEU A 456 4.99 25.16 -3.90
N LEU A 457 5.24 25.89 -2.82
CA LEU A 457 4.19 26.40 -1.92
C LEU A 457 3.17 27.27 -2.67
N ALA A 458 3.66 28.17 -3.52
CA ALA A 458 2.81 29.03 -4.34
C ALA A 458 2.04 28.21 -5.39
N ALA A 459 2.69 27.26 -6.07
CA ALA A 459 2.05 26.37 -7.03
C ALA A 459 0.92 25.54 -6.37
N GLN A 460 1.16 24.97 -5.19
CA GLN A 460 0.15 24.20 -4.47
C GLN A 460 -1.04 25.06 -4.07
N ARG A 461 -0.79 26.29 -3.59
CA ARG A 461 -1.86 27.26 -3.27
C ARG A 461 -2.71 27.58 -4.49
N LEU A 462 -2.07 27.87 -5.64
CA LEU A 462 -2.75 28.14 -6.91
C LEU A 462 -3.47 26.92 -7.47
N SER A 463 -3.03 25.71 -7.15
CA SER A 463 -3.67 24.47 -7.62
C SER A 463 -4.92 24.06 -6.84
N LYS A 464 -5.13 24.62 -5.62
CA LYS A 464 -6.25 24.25 -4.75
C LYS A 464 -7.63 24.31 -5.44
N PRO A 465 -7.95 25.35 -6.24
CA PRO A 465 -9.22 25.38 -6.97
C PRO A 465 -9.42 24.22 -7.93
N ILE A 466 -8.35 23.79 -8.62
CA ILE A 466 -8.38 22.64 -9.55
C ILE A 466 -8.83 21.39 -8.80
N LYS A 467 -8.28 21.15 -7.59
CA LYS A 467 -8.68 20.02 -6.72
C LYS A 467 -10.14 20.08 -6.28
N GLU A 468 -10.72 21.27 -6.21
CA GLU A 468 -12.11 21.53 -5.84
C GLU A 468 -13.05 21.55 -7.05
N PHE A 469 -12.56 21.19 -8.25
CA PHE A 469 -13.25 21.27 -9.54
C PHE A 469 -13.69 22.70 -9.91
N ARG A 470 -12.97 23.70 -9.45
CA ARG A 470 -13.10 25.08 -9.93
C ARG A 470 -11.96 25.36 -10.92
N PRO A 471 -12.26 25.57 -12.21
CA PRO A 471 -11.25 26.03 -13.16
C PRO A 471 -10.59 27.33 -12.68
N LEU A 472 -9.29 27.45 -12.92
CA LEU A 472 -8.52 28.67 -12.64
C LEU A 472 -8.97 29.81 -13.54
N SER A 473 -9.00 31.03 -12.98
CA SER A 473 -9.17 32.27 -13.74
C SER A 473 -7.92 32.63 -14.52
N ASP A 474 -8.04 33.56 -15.47
CA ASP A 474 -6.91 34.05 -16.25
C ASP A 474 -5.88 34.78 -15.35
N GLU A 475 -6.33 35.45 -14.29
CA GLU A 475 -5.45 36.08 -13.29
C GLU A 475 -4.69 35.03 -12.47
N GLU A 476 -5.34 33.94 -12.05
CA GLU A 476 -4.69 32.84 -11.33
C GLU A 476 -3.63 32.14 -12.21
N LEU A 477 -3.94 31.94 -13.51
CA LEU A 477 -2.97 31.43 -14.47
C LEU A 477 -1.82 32.42 -14.73
N ALA A 478 -2.10 33.72 -14.78
CA ALA A 478 -1.05 34.74 -14.91
C ALA A 478 -0.16 34.80 -13.66
N GLN A 479 -0.69 34.55 -12.46
CA GLN A 479 0.10 34.42 -11.23
C GLN A 479 1.04 33.23 -11.29
N ALA A 480 0.60 32.09 -11.83
CA ALA A 480 1.48 30.93 -12.03
C ALA A 480 2.68 31.27 -12.95
N GLY A 481 2.46 32.09 -13.98
CA GLY A 481 3.53 32.55 -14.89
C GLY A 481 4.59 33.42 -14.23
N LYS A 482 4.25 34.08 -13.11
CA LYS A 482 5.22 34.84 -12.31
C LYS A 482 6.13 33.94 -11.47
N ILE A 483 5.70 32.71 -11.16
CA ILE A 483 6.53 31.71 -10.50
C ILE A 483 7.50 31.12 -11.52
N SER A 484 6.96 30.55 -12.60
CA SER A 484 7.73 30.03 -13.73
C SER A 484 6.83 29.74 -14.92
N PRO A 485 7.30 29.94 -16.18
CA PRO A 485 6.55 29.56 -17.38
C PRO A 485 6.12 28.09 -17.39
N VAL A 486 6.94 27.18 -16.88
CA VAL A 486 6.63 25.74 -16.88
C VAL A 486 5.55 25.41 -15.85
N ILE A 487 5.53 26.10 -14.71
CA ILE A 487 4.46 25.94 -13.71
C ILE A 487 3.14 26.46 -14.27
N GLN A 488 3.16 27.59 -14.99
CA GLN A 488 1.98 28.08 -15.71
C GLN A 488 1.47 27.07 -16.73
N GLU A 489 2.35 26.49 -17.54
CA GLU A 489 1.98 25.44 -18.51
C GLU A 489 1.37 24.23 -17.79
N ALA A 490 2.01 23.74 -16.73
CA ALA A 490 1.55 22.60 -15.95
C ALA A 490 0.16 22.85 -15.35
N LEU A 491 -0.05 23.99 -14.69
CA LEU A 491 -1.35 24.36 -14.13
C LEU A 491 -2.39 24.61 -15.21
N THR A 492 -2.00 25.11 -16.39
CA THR A 492 -2.90 25.24 -17.54
C THR A 492 -3.36 23.87 -18.03
N LEU A 493 -2.46 22.90 -18.15
CA LEU A 493 -2.80 21.52 -18.54
C LEU A 493 -3.76 20.88 -17.52
N MET A 494 -3.46 21.02 -16.22
CA MET A 494 -4.33 20.54 -15.14
C MET A 494 -5.70 21.23 -15.17
N ASN A 495 -5.73 22.54 -15.41
CA ASN A 495 -6.96 23.33 -15.52
C ASN A 495 -7.83 22.87 -16.70
N ASN A 496 -7.20 22.62 -17.87
CA ASN A 496 -7.90 22.11 -19.05
C ASN A 496 -8.46 20.71 -18.80
N LYS A 497 -7.71 19.84 -18.11
CA LYS A 497 -8.21 18.51 -17.70
C LYS A 497 -9.44 18.64 -16.79
N VAL A 498 -9.43 19.55 -15.81
CA VAL A 498 -10.61 19.80 -14.96
C VAL A 498 -11.80 20.32 -15.77
N LYS A 499 -11.59 21.26 -16.70
CA LYS A 499 -12.66 21.73 -17.60
C LYS A 499 -13.26 20.58 -18.41
N GLN A 500 -12.42 19.70 -18.95
CA GLN A 500 -12.87 18.51 -19.67
C GLN A 500 -13.66 17.56 -18.77
N THR A 501 -13.16 17.26 -17.56
CA THR A 501 -13.86 16.39 -16.60
C THR A 501 -15.24 16.95 -16.24
N ILE A 502 -15.35 18.27 -16.03
CA ILE A 502 -16.64 18.93 -15.75
C ILE A 502 -17.62 18.73 -16.92
N GLU A 503 -17.15 18.84 -18.16
CA GLU A 503 -17.99 18.63 -19.34
C GLU A 503 -18.38 17.15 -19.53
N GLU A 504 -17.49 16.23 -19.22
CA GLU A 504 -17.79 14.79 -19.22
C GLU A 504 -18.79 14.42 -18.13
N ASN A 505 -18.68 15.03 -16.95
CA ASN A 505 -19.59 14.82 -15.82
C ASN A 505 -21.03 15.21 -16.15
N LYS A 506 -21.24 16.26 -16.96
CA LYS A 506 -22.58 16.64 -17.43
C LYS A 506 -23.27 15.55 -18.26
N LYS A 507 -22.50 14.64 -18.86
CA LYS A 507 -23.01 13.54 -19.70
C LYS A 507 -23.31 12.28 -18.91
N LYS A 508 -22.83 12.19 -17.66
CA LYS A 508 -23.03 11.02 -16.79
C LYS A 508 -24.46 11.01 -16.25
N SER A 509 -24.97 9.80 -15.99
CA SER A 509 -26.31 9.55 -15.48
C SER A 509 -26.28 8.41 -14.46
N GLY A 510 -27.43 8.05 -13.89
CA GLY A 510 -27.52 6.99 -12.86
C GLY A 510 -27.29 7.50 -11.45
N TYR A 511 -27.29 8.82 -11.25
CA TYR A 511 -27.35 9.46 -9.94
C TYR A 511 -28.58 10.36 -9.88
N THR A 512 -29.19 10.48 -8.70
CA THR A 512 -30.31 11.37 -8.42
C THR A 512 -29.92 12.28 -7.27
N VAL A 513 -30.18 13.59 -7.41
CA VAL A 513 -29.93 14.59 -6.37
C VAL A 513 -31.26 15.06 -5.81
N ASN A 514 -31.37 15.11 -4.49
CA ASN A 514 -32.51 15.72 -3.79
C ASN A 514 -33.87 15.25 -4.32
N ARG A 515 -34.05 13.93 -4.48
CA ARG A 515 -35.38 13.35 -4.81
C ARG A 515 -36.46 13.87 -3.86
N VAL A 516 -36.08 14.06 -2.61
CA VAL A 516 -36.81 14.86 -1.62
C VAL A 516 -36.12 16.22 -1.50
N ASN A 517 -36.87 17.32 -1.58
CA ASN A 517 -36.31 18.63 -1.27
C ASN A 517 -36.09 18.76 0.23
N ILE A 518 -34.84 18.88 0.66
CA ILE A 518 -34.45 18.88 2.08
C ILE A 518 -34.33 20.29 2.69
N ALA A 519 -34.51 21.35 1.91
CA ALA A 519 -34.23 22.73 2.34
C ALA A 519 -35.04 23.14 3.57
N ASP A 520 -36.30 22.71 3.63
CA ASP A 520 -37.26 23.13 4.67
C ASP A 520 -37.64 21.98 5.63
N ILE A 521 -36.93 20.84 5.57
CA ILE A 521 -37.23 19.68 6.42
C ILE A 521 -36.48 19.82 7.75
N PRO A 522 -37.18 19.79 8.91
CA PRO A 522 -36.56 19.76 10.22
C PRO A 522 -35.57 18.60 10.35
N ALA A 523 -34.46 18.81 11.04
CA ALA A 523 -33.37 17.83 11.11
C ALA A 523 -33.84 16.49 11.71
N GLU A 524 -34.77 16.52 12.65
CA GLU A 524 -35.41 15.38 13.30
C GLU A 524 -36.23 14.51 12.34
N GLU A 525 -36.82 15.11 11.31
CA GLU A 525 -37.67 14.45 10.32
C GLU A 525 -36.90 14.04 9.06
N LEU A 526 -35.77 14.69 8.79
CA LEU A 526 -35.00 14.56 7.55
C LEU A 526 -34.69 13.11 7.18
N PHE A 527 -34.13 12.33 8.11
CA PHE A 527 -33.74 10.95 7.81
C PHE A 527 -34.94 10.08 7.43
N ASN A 528 -36.09 10.29 8.08
CA ASN A 528 -37.32 9.58 7.73
C ASN A 528 -37.83 10.04 6.36
N ALA A 529 -37.78 11.35 6.07
CA ALA A 529 -38.24 11.90 4.80
C ALA A 529 -37.45 11.35 3.60
N ILE A 530 -36.11 11.27 3.71
CA ILE A 530 -35.26 10.80 2.60
C ILE A 530 -35.24 9.27 2.43
N THR A 531 -35.66 8.51 3.44
CA THR A 531 -35.67 7.02 3.39
C THR A 531 -37.06 6.43 3.13
N THR A 532 -38.14 7.11 3.53
CA THR A 532 -39.53 6.65 3.32
C THR A 532 -39.88 6.31 1.87
N PRO A 533 -39.41 7.05 0.84
CA PRO A 533 -39.64 6.69 -0.56
C PRO A 533 -39.13 5.29 -0.96
N TYR A 534 -38.27 4.68 -0.13
CA TYR A 534 -37.64 3.39 -0.40
C TYR A 534 -38.19 2.25 0.47
N ARG A 535 -39.29 2.44 1.21
CA ARG A 535 -39.97 1.32 1.90
C ARG A 535 -40.30 0.22 0.88
N GLY A 536 -40.09 -1.03 1.28
CA GLY A 536 -40.12 -2.21 0.41
C GLY A 536 -38.77 -2.59 -0.20
N LYS A 537 -37.74 -1.73 -0.10
CA LYS A 537 -36.38 -1.98 -0.59
C LYS A 537 -35.37 -1.95 0.56
N VAL A 538 -34.25 -2.65 0.37
CA VAL A 538 -33.08 -2.50 1.25
C VAL A 538 -32.38 -1.18 0.92
N VAL A 539 -31.98 -0.39 1.91
CA VAL A 539 -31.21 0.86 1.68
C VAL A 539 -29.84 0.75 2.31
N PHE A 540 -28.80 0.91 1.49
CA PHE A 540 -27.42 1.06 1.94
C PHE A 540 -27.08 2.55 2.01
N VAL A 541 -26.91 3.05 3.23
CA VAL A 541 -26.58 4.46 3.49
C VAL A 541 -25.07 4.61 3.68
N ASP A 542 -24.47 5.53 2.92
CA ASP A 542 -23.05 5.86 2.94
C ASP A 542 -22.87 7.32 3.38
N PHE A 543 -22.35 7.51 4.59
CA PHE A 543 -21.98 8.82 5.14
C PHE A 543 -20.56 9.15 4.69
N TRP A 544 -20.40 10.18 3.86
CA TRP A 544 -19.14 10.49 3.20
C TRP A 544 -18.87 12.00 3.12
N ALA A 545 -17.67 12.35 2.62
CA ALA A 545 -17.30 13.72 2.32
C ALA A 545 -16.34 13.80 1.13
N THR A 546 -16.34 14.92 0.39
CA THR A 546 -15.51 15.11 -0.82
C THR A 546 -14.01 15.05 -0.54
N TRP A 547 -13.60 15.47 0.66
CA TRP A 547 -12.22 15.45 1.15
C TRP A 547 -11.80 14.10 1.73
N CYS A 548 -12.72 13.16 1.95
CA CYS A 548 -12.44 11.87 2.59
C CYS A 548 -11.79 10.88 1.61
N GLY A 549 -10.47 10.71 1.72
CA GLY A 549 -9.70 9.71 0.95
C GLY A 549 -10.24 8.28 1.10
N PRO A 550 -10.41 7.76 2.33
CA PRO A 550 -10.95 6.41 2.56
C PRO A 550 -12.35 6.18 1.98
N CYS A 551 -13.22 7.20 1.99
CA CYS A 551 -14.56 7.11 1.40
C CYS A 551 -14.47 6.87 -0.12
N LYS A 552 -13.65 7.68 -0.81
CA LYS A 552 -13.43 7.54 -2.26
C LYS A 552 -12.82 6.17 -2.62
N ALA A 553 -11.90 5.67 -1.81
CA ALA A 553 -11.31 4.34 -2.00
C ALA A 553 -12.36 3.23 -1.82
N ALA A 554 -13.20 3.32 -0.78
CA ALA A 554 -14.28 2.37 -0.53
C ALA A 554 -15.32 2.34 -1.66
N MET A 555 -15.71 3.50 -2.19
CA MET A 555 -16.63 3.59 -3.33
C MET A 555 -16.05 2.92 -4.57
N ARG A 556 -14.77 3.15 -4.90
CA ARG A 556 -14.08 2.47 -6.01
C ARG A 556 -14.04 0.95 -5.81
N ALA A 557 -13.70 0.50 -4.61
CA ALA A 557 -13.64 -0.93 -4.29
C ALA A 557 -15.03 -1.61 -4.32
N SER A 558 -16.10 -0.86 -4.02
CA SER A 558 -17.47 -1.39 -3.99
C SER A 558 -18.18 -1.39 -5.35
N GLU A 559 -17.73 -0.58 -6.32
CA GLU A 559 -18.40 -0.45 -7.62
C GLU A 559 -18.53 -1.78 -8.39
N PRO A 560 -17.53 -2.69 -8.42
CA PRO A 560 -17.69 -4.00 -9.05
C PRO A 560 -18.80 -4.83 -8.41
N VAL A 561 -18.89 -4.83 -7.08
CA VAL A 561 -19.90 -5.56 -6.31
C VAL A 561 -21.30 -4.98 -6.52
N LYS A 562 -21.44 -3.66 -6.71
CA LYS A 562 -22.73 -3.03 -7.00
C LYS A 562 -23.38 -3.52 -8.28
N LYS A 563 -22.60 -4.05 -9.24
CA LYS A 563 -23.14 -4.64 -10.47
C LYS A 563 -23.99 -5.88 -10.19
N ASP A 564 -23.68 -6.64 -9.14
CA ASP A 564 -24.44 -7.84 -8.74
C ASP A 564 -25.82 -7.51 -8.18
N PHE A 565 -26.03 -6.24 -7.82
CA PHE A 565 -27.25 -5.71 -7.24
C PHE A 565 -28.15 -5.00 -8.26
N VAL A 566 -27.72 -4.87 -9.51
CA VAL A 566 -28.53 -4.27 -10.58
C VAL A 566 -29.81 -5.08 -10.78
N GLY A 567 -30.96 -4.39 -10.73
CA GLY A 567 -32.28 -5.01 -10.86
C GLY A 567 -32.83 -5.64 -9.57
N LYS A 568 -32.09 -5.59 -8.46
CA LYS A 568 -32.59 -6.02 -7.14
C LYS A 568 -33.26 -4.85 -6.40
N ASP A 569 -34.07 -5.16 -5.39
CA ASP A 569 -34.76 -4.17 -4.56
C ASP A 569 -33.84 -3.55 -3.51
N ILE A 570 -32.84 -2.82 -4.00
CA ILE A 570 -31.85 -2.13 -3.18
C ILE A 570 -31.60 -0.70 -3.68
N VAL A 571 -31.36 0.21 -2.74
CA VAL A 571 -31.04 1.62 -2.99
C VAL A 571 -29.71 1.95 -2.31
N PHE A 572 -28.82 2.61 -3.05
CA PHE A 572 -27.59 3.19 -2.50
C PHE A 572 -27.82 4.68 -2.24
N LEU A 573 -27.74 5.09 -0.98
CA LEU A 573 -28.05 6.44 -0.49
C LEU A 573 -26.78 7.09 0.08
N TYR A 574 -26.40 8.24 -0.45
CA TYR A 574 -25.18 8.94 -0.11
C TYR A 574 -25.47 10.26 0.57
N LEU A 575 -24.86 10.43 1.75
CA LEU A 575 -25.11 11.53 2.66
C LEU A 575 -23.82 12.32 2.91
N ALA A 576 -23.83 13.61 2.59
CA ALA A 576 -22.70 14.53 2.84
C ALA A 576 -23.19 15.81 3.55
N GLY A 577 -22.31 16.43 4.35
CA GLY A 577 -22.55 17.74 4.98
C GLY A 577 -21.97 18.91 4.19
N GLU A 578 -22.10 20.14 4.71
CA GLU A 578 -21.65 21.34 3.98
C GLU A 578 -20.14 21.52 3.92
N ASN A 579 -19.43 20.86 4.85
CA ASN A 579 -17.99 20.68 4.80
C ASN A 579 -17.49 19.97 3.52
N SER A 580 -18.40 19.42 2.71
CA SER A 580 -18.19 19.12 1.29
C SER A 580 -18.66 20.31 0.45
N PRO A 581 -17.74 21.11 -0.13
CA PRO A 581 -18.11 22.28 -0.93
C PRO A 581 -19.05 21.88 -2.08
N LYS A 582 -20.14 22.63 -2.29
CA LYS A 582 -21.20 22.27 -3.23
C LYS A 582 -20.68 21.98 -4.64
N GLY A 583 -19.87 22.88 -5.21
CA GLY A 583 -19.30 22.69 -6.54
C GLY A 583 -18.44 21.44 -6.66
N THR A 584 -17.58 21.16 -5.67
CA THR A 584 -16.80 19.92 -5.62
C THR A 584 -17.69 18.69 -5.54
N TRP A 585 -18.73 18.73 -4.69
CA TRP A 585 -19.67 17.63 -4.51
C TRP A 585 -20.44 17.33 -5.80
N GLU A 586 -20.99 18.35 -6.47
CA GLU A 586 -21.69 18.23 -7.75
C GLU A 586 -20.82 17.61 -8.86
N GLN A 587 -19.49 17.78 -8.78
CA GLN A 587 -18.55 17.20 -9.74
C GLN A 587 -18.05 15.79 -9.36
N MET A 588 -18.28 15.34 -8.13
CA MET A 588 -17.89 13.99 -7.68
C MET A 588 -19.04 12.99 -7.77
N ILE A 589 -20.27 13.39 -7.45
CA ILE A 589 -21.44 12.51 -7.50
C ILE A 589 -21.74 11.87 -8.86
N PRO A 590 -21.36 12.43 -10.03
CA PRO A 590 -21.66 11.80 -11.31
C PRO A 590 -20.98 10.43 -11.50
N ASP A 591 -19.90 10.15 -10.78
CA ASP A 591 -19.22 8.84 -10.75
C ASP A 591 -19.75 7.91 -9.65
N ILE A 592 -20.71 8.36 -8.86
CA ILE A 592 -21.26 7.65 -7.72
C ILE A 592 -22.73 7.37 -8.00
N LYS A 593 -23.06 6.18 -8.49
CA LYS A 593 -24.46 5.85 -8.83
C LYS A 593 -25.30 5.68 -7.58
N GLY A 594 -26.48 6.30 -7.55
CA GLY A 594 -27.41 6.23 -6.42
C GLY A 594 -28.10 7.55 -6.13
N GLU A 595 -28.61 7.65 -4.90
CA GLU A 595 -29.38 8.79 -4.40
C GLU A 595 -28.47 9.65 -3.52
N HIS A 596 -28.47 10.96 -3.74
CA HIS A 596 -27.50 11.88 -3.15
C HIS A 596 -28.16 13.05 -2.44
N TYR A 597 -27.69 13.33 -1.22
CA TYR A 597 -28.12 14.47 -0.43
C TYR A 597 -26.92 15.20 0.18
N ARG A 598 -26.88 16.52 0.01
CA ARG A 598 -25.95 17.44 0.68
C ARG A 598 -26.72 18.26 1.72
N MET A 599 -26.59 17.85 2.98
CA MET A 599 -27.33 18.39 4.12
C MET A 599 -26.70 19.67 4.66
N THR A 600 -27.50 20.52 5.31
CA THR A 600 -26.99 21.67 6.07
C THR A 600 -26.17 21.20 7.27
N ASP A 601 -25.33 22.07 7.84
CA ASP A 601 -24.53 21.72 9.02
C ASP A 601 -25.41 21.30 10.22
N ALA A 602 -26.56 21.94 10.42
CA ALA A 602 -27.51 21.57 11.47
C ALA A 602 -28.10 20.16 11.24
N GLN A 603 -28.50 19.86 10.01
CA GLN A 603 -29.02 18.54 9.62
C GLN A 603 -27.95 17.45 9.75
N TRP A 604 -26.74 17.72 9.27
CA TRP A 604 -25.59 16.82 9.36
C TRP A 604 -25.25 16.51 10.82
N THR A 605 -25.09 17.55 11.66
CA THR A 605 -24.78 17.39 13.09
C THR A 605 -25.86 16.58 13.80
N TYR A 606 -27.14 16.86 13.55
CA TYR A 606 -28.24 16.11 14.16
C TYR A 606 -28.20 14.63 13.78
N ILE A 607 -28.09 14.31 12.48
CA ILE A 607 -28.05 12.94 11.99
C ILE A 607 -26.81 12.19 12.52
N CYS A 608 -25.66 12.85 12.55
CA CYS A 608 -24.44 12.25 13.10
C CYS A 608 -24.61 11.90 14.58
N ASN A 609 -25.18 12.81 15.38
CA ASN A 609 -25.45 12.57 16.79
C ASN A 609 -26.49 11.47 17.00
N LYS A 610 -27.57 11.45 16.20
CA LYS A 610 -28.66 10.47 16.31
C LYS A 610 -28.20 9.04 16.06
N PHE A 611 -27.28 8.83 15.12
CA PHE A 611 -26.81 7.51 14.73
C PHE A 611 -25.40 7.15 15.21
N GLY A 612 -24.72 8.05 15.92
CA GLY A 612 -23.36 7.83 16.40
C GLY A 612 -22.31 7.85 15.28
N VAL A 613 -22.50 8.67 14.24
CA VAL A 613 -21.49 8.90 13.18
C VAL A 613 -20.38 9.77 13.75
N GLN A 614 -19.30 9.13 14.20
CA GLN A 614 -18.12 9.80 14.76
C GLN A 614 -17.07 10.17 13.70
N GLY A 615 -17.26 9.72 12.46
CA GLY A 615 -16.36 10.00 11.35
C GLY A 615 -16.87 9.37 10.05
N VAL A 616 -16.25 9.75 8.94
CA VAL A 616 -16.53 9.19 7.61
C VAL A 616 -15.33 8.37 7.12
N PRO A 617 -15.54 7.26 6.37
CA PRO A 617 -16.85 6.74 5.99
C PRO A 617 -17.56 6.04 7.16
N SER A 618 -18.88 6.15 7.20
CA SER A 618 -19.75 5.32 8.04
C SER A 618 -20.89 4.76 7.20
N TYR A 619 -21.41 3.60 7.57
CA TYR A 619 -22.39 2.88 6.78
C TYR A 619 -23.56 2.41 7.63
N MET A 620 -24.76 2.45 7.05
CA MET A 620 -25.97 1.89 7.65
C MET A 620 -26.72 1.02 6.63
N ILE A 621 -27.31 -0.08 7.08
CA ILE A 621 -28.24 -0.87 6.27
C ILE A 621 -29.63 -0.74 6.88
N ILE A 622 -30.60 -0.43 6.03
CA ILE A 622 -32.01 -0.32 6.37
C ILE A 622 -32.75 -1.44 5.64
N SER A 623 -33.54 -2.25 6.37
CA SER A 623 -34.34 -3.34 5.80
C SER A 623 -35.57 -2.82 5.03
N LYS A 624 -36.28 -3.73 4.35
CA LYS A 624 -37.46 -3.40 3.51
C LYS A 624 -38.60 -2.75 4.30
N ASP A 625 -38.79 -3.14 5.56
CA ASP A 625 -39.75 -2.49 6.48
C ASP A 625 -39.30 -1.09 6.93
N GLY A 626 -38.06 -0.72 6.59
CA GLY A 626 -37.32 0.50 6.88
C GLY A 626 -36.79 0.62 8.32
N THR A 627 -36.54 -0.51 8.97
CA THR A 627 -35.80 -0.60 10.23
C THR A 627 -34.29 -0.56 9.96
N PRO A 628 -33.47 0.23 10.68
CA PRO A 628 -32.02 0.12 10.61
C PRO A 628 -31.55 -1.22 11.20
N THR A 629 -30.92 -2.07 10.40
CA THR A 629 -30.47 -3.42 10.81
C THR A 629 -28.96 -3.53 11.04
N HIS A 630 -28.19 -2.54 10.57
CA HIS A 630 -26.75 -2.50 10.76
C HIS A 630 -26.21 -1.08 10.77
N PHE A 631 -25.17 -0.83 11.57
CA PHE A 631 -24.36 0.38 11.54
C PHE A 631 -22.88 0.04 11.79
N GLN A 632 -21.98 0.65 11.02
CA GLN A 632 -20.54 0.51 11.20
C GLN A 632 -19.80 1.79 10.80
N VAL A 633 -18.81 2.17 11.61
CA VAL A 633 -17.80 3.18 11.26
C VAL A 633 -16.65 2.51 10.52
N GLY A 634 -16.18 3.11 9.43
CA GLY A 634 -15.14 2.57 8.56
C GLY A 634 -15.69 1.59 7.52
N PHE A 635 -14.92 1.40 6.45
CA PHE A 635 -15.31 0.53 5.34
C PHE A 635 -15.22 -0.95 5.73
N MET A 636 -16.34 -1.67 5.57
CA MET A 636 -16.45 -3.09 5.92
C MET A 636 -15.82 -4.05 4.90
N GLY A 637 -15.39 -3.53 3.74
CA GLY A 637 -14.91 -4.33 2.61
C GLY A 637 -16.04 -4.74 1.66
N PRO A 638 -15.72 -4.95 0.36
CA PRO A 638 -16.72 -5.23 -0.66
C PRO A 638 -17.46 -6.56 -0.46
N ASP A 639 -16.76 -7.62 -0.01
CA ASP A 639 -17.37 -8.94 0.18
C ASP A 639 -18.35 -8.97 1.36
N LYS A 640 -17.96 -8.39 2.49
CA LYS A 640 -18.84 -8.27 3.66
C LYS A 640 -20.05 -7.38 3.34
N MET A 641 -19.84 -6.28 2.61
CA MET A 641 -20.95 -5.46 2.10
C MET A 641 -21.91 -6.29 1.26
N LYS A 642 -21.40 -7.11 0.34
CA LYS A 642 -22.22 -8.00 -0.50
C LYS A 642 -23.02 -9.00 0.33
N GLU A 643 -22.35 -9.69 1.25
CA GLU A 643 -22.96 -10.69 2.15
C GLU A 643 -24.13 -10.08 2.93
N MET A 644 -23.92 -8.92 3.55
CA MET A 644 -24.91 -8.26 4.38
C MET A 644 -26.12 -7.77 3.58
N LEU A 645 -25.90 -7.23 2.39
CA LEU A 645 -26.98 -6.79 1.52
C LEU A 645 -27.81 -7.95 0.98
N MET A 646 -27.16 -9.05 0.59
CA MET A 646 -27.85 -10.28 0.16
C MET A 646 -28.71 -10.85 1.30
N LYS A 647 -28.17 -10.90 2.52
CA LYS A 647 -28.89 -11.35 3.70
C LYS A 647 -30.17 -10.56 3.98
N GLU A 648 -30.15 -9.24 3.78
CA GLU A 648 -31.36 -8.42 3.94
C GLU A 648 -32.33 -8.51 2.75
N LEU A 649 -31.84 -8.81 1.55
CA LEU A 649 -32.68 -9.03 0.37
C LEU A 649 -33.43 -10.36 0.42
N ASP A 650 -32.84 -11.38 1.05
CA ASP A 650 -33.41 -12.73 1.20
C ASP A 650 -34.49 -12.81 2.31
N LYS A 651 -34.63 -11.78 3.15
CA LYS A 651 -35.75 -11.61 4.07
C LYS A 651 -36.97 -11.02 3.35
#